data_AF-A0A2G8MYF6-F1
#
_entry.id   AF-A0A2G8MYF6-F1
#
_cell.length_a   1.000
_cell.length_b   1.000
_cell.length_c   1.000
_cell.angle_alpha   90.00
_cell.angle_beta   90.00
_cell.angle_gamma   90.00
#
_symmetry.space_group_name_H-M   'P 1'
#
loop_
_entity.id
_entity.type
_entity.pdbx_description
1 polymer ?
#
loop_
_entity_poly.entity_id
_entity_poly.type
_entity_poly.pdbx_seq_one_letter_code
_entity_poly.pdbx_strand_id
1 'polypeptide(L)'
;MKTPAVIHPNSHAFKLSAVTALMLSFGLISAMASSLDDVSQPPPTDPSHYDDQPADPAPALLNLSNLPEANQGSLELQNGVYGDRTSNRVDNVLPPALQTSRNYPTNGKPSPLFGAQPFTQQLLLFEEFGPEKLDPNLPPPTLTFPVPTLGPEPAQDPNVVARSSPNGNALEAFLKQPGLYPYPTQYANTLDRNPWKAQIEMFLNRNSVGSPAEGRPPGKGWSHQRWNEFYPQAAFKTAQAGARINQGLRDRKQLHNYAVGEFAPGGLYYQTSDIPTTLGTTKGIDTRFHPNFPLQNHKSLWTFDGTFPPKLLMVRYGQPVLMRHYNALPIDPAANAGFGLHTISTHEHNGHSPAESDGFANAYFFPGQYYDYRWPIQLAGYDTINTRAEDPRAAFPCSPGETLFVNDANPGLKTCENGSIKIRGDWHETMSTHWFHDHMMDFTAQNVYKGNAVMMNYYSAIDRGNEALQDGVNLRFPSGSGMPWGNRDYDVNLVIADKAWDQNGQLWFNPFNTDGFLGDQVLVNWQYQPKLKVRARSYRFRILNGSVSRYFKFAVVREIAGNSGEFKGPSGSNVSYARVPFHMIANDGNIMEHAVPFDGTMDLNGDGKTDDNNAILPLQGIAERYDIIINFAKNGIKAGDKLYIVNIMEHETGKGPKQAIPLADVLSEKYKAVIKQTSSGPQWDNGDPVVGKVMQLVVQPYSGQDVSMDPSAYEPAKPGKAEGLKMIPLTIDRTAAADQAKLKAARHREFIFGRSDGTDTSPWTIKTDGGFGYSMDPRRISAAPQLASEATQGGFSGDGTLEVWKIKNGGNGWSHPVHVHFEEGVILSRDGKAPPEWEKWARKDVYRIGPDADSSGEVEMAIRFREFAGTYMEHCHNTQHEDNSMLLRWDIEHPGQFQVMPTPLPGWDGVQYMASVGLPTFRTVSNTNTDTANKPPVANNDSAATTAGKPIVINVLANDTDPEGNLPLTIRDLNQPDSGKGTASTDGTTVTYTPPATVDTPFTASFAYTARDAKGADSLTQATVSVAVSPAVAADQVQVSSAVVQVRSNNRYTWDISGTTSVASGNSISVTAATTSGPLNLGTATLTAAGSGARWRLSVTTTGSGPATPATITVKSALGQSVTAPISIK
;
A
#
# COMPACT_ATOMS: atom_id res chain seq x y z
N MET A 1 73.89 -5.12 38.31
CA MET A 1 75.24 -5.00 37.72
C MET A 1 75.11 -4.87 36.21
N LYS A 2 75.71 -3.79 35.66
CA LYS A 2 76.24 -3.58 34.30
C LYS A 2 75.31 -3.75 33.08
N THR A 3 74.87 -2.58 32.58
CA THR A 3 74.64 -2.20 31.17
C THR A 3 75.99 -2.06 30.40
N PRO A 4 76.04 -1.66 29.11
CA PRO A 4 75.38 -2.17 27.89
C PRO A 4 76.38 -2.29 26.70
N ALA A 5 75.96 -2.68 25.49
CA ALA A 5 76.71 -2.33 24.27
C ALA A 5 75.80 -2.19 23.03
N VAL A 6 76.00 -1.06 22.37
CA VAL A 6 75.45 -0.58 21.08
C VAL A 6 76.26 -1.18 19.92
N ILE A 7 75.67 -1.33 18.72
CA ILE A 7 76.22 -0.89 17.40
C ILE A 7 75.27 -1.27 16.24
N HIS A 8 75.12 -0.31 15.34
CA HIS A 8 74.35 -0.28 14.09
C HIS A 8 74.73 -1.35 13.05
N PRO A 9 73.80 -1.81 12.19
CA PRO A 9 74.14 -2.49 10.96
C PRO A 9 74.23 -1.50 9.79
N ASN A 10 75.32 -1.58 9.02
CA ASN A 10 75.40 -0.99 7.69
C ASN A 10 75.75 -2.05 6.64
N SER A 11 74.88 -2.10 5.63
CA SER A 11 75.14 -2.39 4.22
C SER A 11 75.83 -3.70 3.83
N HIS A 12 75.04 -4.67 3.38
CA HIS A 12 75.32 -5.37 2.13
C HIS A 12 74.03 -5.53 1.31
N ALA A 13 74.10 -5.03 0.07
CA ALA A 13 73.01 -4.92 -0.87
C ALA A 13 72.53 -6.27 -1.39
N PHE A 14 71.22 -6.51 -1.32
CA PHE A 14 70.53 -7.42 -2.23
C PHE A 14 69.80 -6.58 -3.28
N LYS A 15 70.25 -6.70 -4.54
CA LYS A 15 69.53 -6.19 -5.70
C LYS A 15 68.23 -6.98 -5.84
N LEU A 16 67.10 -6.40 -5.42
CA LEU A 16 65.79 -6.87 -5.87
C LEU A 16 65.57 -6.42 -7.31
N SER A 17 65.12 -7.35 -8.14
CA SER A 17 64.78 -7.11 -9.54
C SER A 17 63.57 -6.19 -9.66
N ALA A 18 63.47 -5.51 -10.80
CA ALA A 18 62.39 -4.58 -11.17
C ALA A 18 60.99 -5.22 -11.26
N VAL A 19 60.80 -6.45 -10.79
CA VAL A 19 59.53 -7.21 -10.86
C VAL A 19 58.72 -7.07 -9.55
N THR A 20 59.33 -6.67 -8.43
CA THR A 20 58.62 -6.57 -7.14
C THR A 20 58.04 -5.17 -6.87
N ALA A 21 58.50 -4.14 -7.59
CA ALA A 21 57.93 -2.79 -7.52
C ALA A 21 56.69 -2.60 -8.39
N LEU A 22 56.41 -3.52 -9.32
CA LEU A 22 55.24 -3.45 -10.22
C LEU A 22 53.98 -4.13 -9.66
N MET A 23 54.08 -4.85 -8.53
CA MET A 23 52.93 -5.46 -7.83
C MET A 23 52.40 -4.63 -6.65
N LEU A 24 53.07 -3.52 -6.28
CA LEU A 24 52.59 -2.59 -5.26
C LEU A 24 51.88 -1.36 -5.86
N SER A 25 51.76 -1.29 -7.19
CA SER A 25 51.13 -0.19 -7.93
C SER A 25 49.95 -0.63 -8.81
N PHE A 26 49.51 -1.89 -8.73
CA PHE A 26 48.27 -2.36 -9.33
C PHE A 26 47.33 -2.88 -8.25
N GLY A 27 46.33 -2.06 -7.93
CA GLY A 27 45.08 -2.55 -7.38
C GLY A 27 44.82 -2.29 -5.90
N LEU A 28 44.80 -1.01 -5.50
CA LEU A 28 43.65 -0.53 -4.72
C LEU A 28 42.41 -0.61 -5.63
N ILE A 29 42.01 -1.82 -6.01
CA ILE A 29 40.64 -2.05 -6.42
C ILE A 29 39.92 -2.09 -5.09
N SER A 30 39.38 -0.95 -4.68
CA SER A 30 38.19 -0.95 -3.85
C SER A 30 37.25 -1.95 -4.53
N ALA A 31 37.11 -3.14 -3.95
CA ALA A 31 36.05 -4.05 -4.33
C ALA A 31 34.78 -3.24 -4.10
N MET A 32 34.24 -2.66 -5.18
CA MET A 32 32.91 -2.09 -5.18
C MET A 32 32.04 -3.28 -4.78
N ALA A 33 31.54 -3.26 -3.54
CA ALA A 33 30.51 -4.20 -3.14
C ALA A 33 29.43 -4.06 -4.20
N SER A 34 29.13 -5.14 -4.93
CA SER A 34 27.96 -5.15 -5.80
C SER A 34 26.77 -4.67 -4.99
N SER A 35 25.90 -3.85 -5.59
CA SER A 35 24.63 -3.46 -4.97
C SER A 35 23.98 -4.68 -4.31
N LEU A 36 23.62 -4.55 -3.02
CA LEU A 36 22.96 -5.62 -2.27
C LEU A 36 21.62 -6.01 -2.92
N ASP A 37 20.99 -5.09 -3.64
CA ASP A 37 19.71 -5.28 -4.30
C ASP A 37 19.70 -4.70 -5.73
N ASP A 38 18.94 -5.33 -6.63
CA ASP A 38 18.78 -4.85 -8.01
C ASP A 38 17.69 -3.75 -8.07
N VAL A 39 18.15 -2.49 -8.16
CA VAL A 39 17.30 -1.29 -8.25
C VAL A 39 17.10 -0.82 -9.69
N SER A 40 17.57 -1.57 -10.69
CA SER A 40 17.41 -1.15 -12.08
C SER A 40 15.95 -1.25 -12.52
N GLN A 41 15.57 -0.42 -13.49
CA GLN A 41 14.24 -0.46 -14.09
C GLN A 41 13.91 -1.87 -14.64
N PRO A 42 12.64 -2.31 -14.63
CA PRO A 42 12.27 -3.57 -15.26
C PRO A 42 12.65 -3.52 -16.76
N PRO A 43 13.20 -4.59 -17.35
CA PRO A 43 13.51 -4.62 -18.78
C PRO A 43 12.23 -4.65 -19.62
N PRO A 44 12.26 -4.28 -20.92
CA PRO A 44 11.08 -4.27 -21.81
C PRO A 44 10.33 -5.60 -21.95
N THR A 45 10.93 -6.72 -21.55
CA THR A 45 10.30 -8.05 -21.54
C THR A 45 9.63 -8.40 -20.22
N ASP A 46 9.81 -7.60 -19.18
CA ASP A 46 9.18 -7.79 -17.88
C ASP A 46 7.70 -7.36 -17.94
N PRO A 47 6.76 -8.13 -17.40
CA PRO A 47 5.33 -7.79 -17.45
C PRO A 47 5.00 -6.48 -16.73
N SER A 48 5.82 -6.05 -15.77
CA SER A 48 5.66 -4.81 -15.00
C SER A 48 6.56 -3.67 -15.49
N HIS A 49 7.05 -3.76 -16.74
CA HIS A 49 7.81 -2.70 -17.39
C HIS A 49 7.10 -1.34 -17.31
N TYR A 50 7.87 -0.29 -17.05
CA TYR A 50 7.32 1.05 -16.91
C TYR A 50 6.94 1.59 -18.29
N ASP A 51 5.75 2.16 -18.39
CA ASP A 51 5.25 2.68 -19.64
C ASP A 51 5.50 4.19 -19.73
N ASP A 52 5.73 4.68 -20.94
CA ASP A 52 5.75 6.12 -21.17
C ASP A 52 4.37 6.70 -20.84
N GLN A 53 4.35 7.90 -20.25
CA GLN A 53 3.12 8.65 -20.14
C GLN A 53 2.57 8.91 -21.55
N PRO A 54 1.24 8.84 -21.76
CA PRO A 54 0.64 9.24 -23.03
C PRO A 54 1.10 10.64 -23.44
N ALA A 55 1.43 10.81 -24.72
CA ALA A 55 1.99 12.07 -25.27
C ALA A 55 1.09 13.29 -25.02
N ASP A 56 -0.23 13.09 -24.96
CA ASP A 56 -1.19 14.08 -24.48
C ASP A 56 -2.00 13.49 -23.31
N PRO A 57 -1.77 13.95 -22.07
CA PRO A 57 -2.45 13.41 -20.90
C PRO A 57 -3.95 13.74 -20.87
N ALA A 58 -4.42 14.82 -21.51
CA ALA A 58 -5.82 15.23 -21.39
C ALA A 58 -6.80 14.27 -22.12
N PRO A 59 -6.58 13.91 -23.41
CA PRO A 59 -7.36 12.86 -24.07
C PRO A 59 -7.18 11.49 -23.40
N ALA A 60 -5.98 11.17 -22.91
CA ALA A 60 -5.74 9.91 -22.22
C ALA A 60 -6.55 9.79 -20.91
N LEU A 61 -6.62 10.87 -20.12
CA LEU A 61 -7.47 10.96 -18.94
C LEU A 61 -8.95 10.80 -19.28
N LEU A 62 -9.41 11.43 -20.36
CA LEU A 62 -10.80 11.28 -20.83
C LEU A 62 -11.08 9.84 -21.31
N ASN A 63 -10.10 9.17 -21.91
CA ASN A 63 -10.27 7.81 -22.38
C ASN A 63 -10.43 6.80 -21.25
N LEU A 64 -9.91 7.07 -20.05
CA LEU A 64 -10.08 6.19 -18.89
C LEU A 64 -11.57 5.93 -18.58
N SER A 65 -12.45 6.92 -18.76
CA SER A 65 -13.90 6.76 -18.49
C SER A 65 -14.61 5.83 -19.47
N ASN A 66 -13.98 5.48 -20.59
CA ASN A 66 -14.52 4.56 -21.59
C ASN A 66 -14.04 3.12 -21.38
N LEU A 67 -13.11 2.89 -20.45
CA LEU A 67 -12.61 1.57 -20.12
C LEU A 67 -13.52 0.90 -19.06
N PRO A 68 -13.56 -0.45 -19.02
CA PRO A 68 -14.18 -1.15 -17.90
C PRO A 68 -13.55 -0.76 -16.56
N GLU A 69 -14.30 -0.99 -15.47
CA GLU A 69 -13.79 -0.83 -14.10
C GLU A 69 -12.54 -1.68 -13.89
N ALA A 70 -11.53 -1.14 -13.21
CA ALA A 70 -10.23 -1.79 -13.05
C ALA A 70 -10.27 -3.06 -12.18
N ASN A 71 -11.35 -3.23 -11.40
CA ASN A 71 -11.62 -4.39 -10.57
C ASN A 71 -12.65 -5.35 -11.19
N GLN A 72 -13.06 -5.19 -12.46
CA GLN A 72 -14.10 -6.00 -13.12
C GLN A 72 -13.84 -7.51 -12.98
N GLY A 73 -12.57 -7.94 -13.03
CA GLY A 73 -12.19 -9.35 -12.88
C GLY A 73 -12.55 -9.98 -11.52
N SER A 74 -12.71 -9.17 -10.46
CA SER A 74 -13.13 -9.63 -9.14
C SER A 74 -14.60 -10.05 -9.08
N LEU A 75 -15.39 -9.66 -10.09
CA LEU A 75 -16.82 -9.92 -10.22
C LEU A 75 -17.14 -10.89 -11.37
N GLU A 76 -16.17 -11.68 -11.82
CA GLU A 76 -16.40 -12.69 -12.84
C GLU A 76 -17.33 -13.81 -12.34
N LEU A 77 -18.35 -14.12 -13.15
CA LEU A 77 -19.35 -15.15 -12.94
C LEU A 77 -19.24 -16.23 -14.03
N GLN A 78 -20.21 -17.15 -14.05
CA GLN A 78 -20.32 -18.20 -15.05
C GLN A 78 -20.34 -17.68 -16.49
N ASN A 79 -19.68 -18.41 -17.39
CA ASN A 79 -19.72 -18.19 -18.84
C ASN A 79 -19.17 -16.83 -19.30
N GLY A 80 -18.19 -16.27 -18.58
CA GLY A 80 -17.58 -14.98 -18.92
C GLY A 80 -18.53 -13.79 -18.74
N VAL A 81 -19.57 -13.96 -17.92
CA VAL A 81 -20.44 -12.86 -17.48
C VAL A 81 -19.75 -12.17 -16.32
N TYR A 82 -19.73 -10.84 -16.32
CA TYR A 82 -19.22 -10.05 -15.21
C TYR A 82 -20.39 -9.38 -14.50
N GLY A 83 -20.40 -9.45 -13.18
CA GLY A 83 -21.29 -8.65 -12.35
C GLY A 83 -20.80 -7.21 -12.25
N ASP A 84 -21.60 -6.37 -11.60
CA ASP A 84 -21.21 -5.05 -11.16
C ASP A 84 -21.54 -4.86 -9.67
N ARG A 85 -21.02 -3.78 -9.08
CA ARG A 85 -21.24 -3.43 -7.67
C ARG A 85 -22.68 -3.01 -7.35
N THR A 86 -23.45 -2.60 -8.35
CA THR A 86 -24.84 -2.12 -8.20
C THR A 86 -25.90 -3.23 -8.31
N SER A 87 -25.50 -4.40 -8.79
CA SER A 87 -26.37 -5.53 -9.04
C SER A 87 -26.92 -6.06 -7.73
N ASN A 88 -28.24 -5.92 -7.53
CA ASN A 88 -28.94 -6.54 -6.41
C ASN A 88 -28.68 -8.06 -6.42
N ARG A 89 -27.93 -8.56 -5.45
CA ARG A 89 -27.70 -9.99 -5.29
C ARG A 89 -28.88 -10.59 -4.53
N VAL A 90 -29.21 -11.84 -4.86
CA VAL A 90 -30.28 -12.60 -4.18
C VAL A 90 -30.05 -12.65 -2.67
N ASP A 91 -28.80 -12.60 -2.25
CA ASP A 91 -28.36 -12.70 -0.86
C ASP A 91 -28.36 -11.35 -0.11
N ASN A 92 -28.81 -10.24 -0.72
CA ASN A 92 -28.93 -8.94 -0.05
C ASN A 92 -29.85 -9.05 1.18
N VAL A 93 -29.28 -8.91 2.38
CA VAL A 93 -30.00 -9.07 3.66
C VAL A 93 -31.14 -8.05 3.83
N LEU A 94 -31.06 -6.90 3.15
CA LEU A 94 -32.20 -5.99 3.00
C LEU A 94 -32.24 -5.38 1.58
N PRO A 95 -33.18 -5.81 0.73
CA PRO A 95 -33.39 -5.22 -0.60
C PRO A 95 -33.64 -3.71 -0.54
N PRO A 96 -33.24 -2.92 -1.55
CA PRO A 96 -33.43 -1.47 -1.58
C PRO A 96 -34.87 -1.02 -1.29
N ALA A 97 -35.88 -1.76 -1.74
CA ALA A 97 -37.28 -1.42 -1.50
C ALA A 97 -37.74 -1.51 -0.02
N LEU A 98 -36.97 -2.19 0.84
CA LEU A 98 -37.24 -2.32 2.28
C LEU A 98 -36.41 -1.33 3.11
N GLN A 99 -35.62 -0.48 2.46
CA GLN A 99 -34.84 0.58 3.09
C GLN A 99 -35.74 1.78 3.36
N THR A 100 -35.93 2.13 4.64
CA THR A 100 -37.00 3.06 5.07
C THR A 100 -36.53 4.24 5.91
N SER A 101 -35.22 4.40 6.15
CA SER A 101 -34.67 5.39 7.09
C SER A 101 -33.21 5.76 6.82
N ARG A 102 -32.85 7.04 6.81
CA ARG A 102 -31.43 7.45 6.74
C ARG A 102 -30.69 7.43 8.08
N ASN A 103 -31.35 7.00 9.15
CA ASN A 103 -30.83 7.00 10.53
C ASN A 103 -30.26 5.64 10.92
N TYR A 104 -29.60 5.54 12.07
CA TYR A 104 -29.05 4.30 12.63
C TYR A 104 -30.15 3.26 13.01
N PRO A 105 -29.90 1.95 12.81
CA PRO A 105 -28.91 1.44 11.89
C PRO A 105 -29.32 1.83 10.46
N THR A 106 -28.38 2.37 9.69
CA THR A 106 -28.64 3.00 8.39
C THR A 106 -29.51 2.13 7.50
N ASN A 107 -30.70 2.63 7.14
CA ASN A 107 -31.68 1.97 6.29
C ASN A 107 -32.19 0.61 6.80
N GLY A 108 -31.98 0.28 8.09
CA GLY A 108 -32.38 -0.97 8.72
C GLY A 108 -33.34 -0.80 9.90
N LYS A 109 -33.79 -1.93 10.45
CA LYS A 109 -34.53 -1.97 11.72
C LYS A 109 -33.55 -2.05 12.90
N PRO A 110 -33.94 -1.60 14.11
CA PRO A 110 -33.15 -1.78 15.32
C PRO A 110 -32.70 -3.23 15.52
N SER A 111 -31.42 -3.38 15.86
CA SER A 111 -30.76 -4.65 16.10
C SER A 111 -31.31 -5.32 17.38
N PRO A 112 -31.89 -6.53 17.32
CA PRO A 112 -32.41 -7.22 18.52
C PRO A 112 -31.27 -7.71 19.42
N LEU A 113 -31.43 -7.60 20.75
CA LEU A 113 -30.37 -8.00 21.70
C LEU A 113 -30.44 -9.47 22.15
N PHE A 114 -31.44 -10.25 21.72
CA PHE A 114 -31.57 -11.68 22.09
C PHE A 114 -31.46 -11.97 23.59
N GLY A 115 -31.88 -11.03 24.44
CA GLY A 115 -31.76 -11.14 25.90
C GLY A 115 -30.34 -10.94 26.45
N ALA A 116 -29.36 -10.53 25.64
CA ALA A 116 -28.07 -10.05 26.14
C ALA A 116 -28.27 -8.86 27.07
N GLN A 117 -27.46 -8.83 28.12
CA GLN A 117 -27.42 -7.72 29.06
C GLN A 117 -26.04 -7.06 28.96
N PRO A 118 -25.96 -5.74 29.16
CA PRO A 118 -24.68 -5.05 29.09
C PRO A 118 -23.78 -5.49 30.25
N PHE A 119 -22.47 -5.61 29.98
CA PHE A 119 -21.44 -5.92 30.96
C PHE A 119 -21.58 -7.30 31.64
N THR A 120 -22.33 -8.23 31.05
CA THR A 120 -22.42 -9.60 31.59
C THR A 120 -21.28 -10.50 31.14
N GLN A 121 -20.69 -10.25 29.95
CA GLN A 121 -19.60 -11.05 29.40
C GLN A 121 -18.21 -10.43 29.63
N GLN A 122 -17.21 -11.26 29.87
CA GLN A 122 -15.81 -10.88 29.89
C GLN A 122 -15.31 -10.51 28.48
N LEU A 123 -14.51 -9.45 28.41
CA LEU A 123 -13.80 -9.04 27.20
C LEU A 123 -12.80 -10.13 26.76
N LEU A 124 -12.87 -10.53 25.51
CA LEU A 124 -11.85 -11.30 24.83
C LEU A 124 -10.67 -10.39 24.52
N LEU A 125 -9.54 -10.66 25.16
CA LEU A 125 -8.28 -10.06 24.78
C LEU A 125 -7.78 -10.67 23.48
N PHE A 126 -7.04 -9.87 22.72
CA PHE A 126 -6.49 -10.26 21.44
C PHE A 126 -5.62 -11.53 21.51
N GLU A 127 -5.78 -12.40 20.51
CA GLU A 127 -5.01 -13.63 20.33
C GLU A 127 -3.84 -13.38 19.36
N GLU A 128 -2.61 -13.68 19.76
CA GLU A 128 -1.41 -13.42 18.97
C GLU A 128 -1.28 -14.36 17.76
N PHE A 129 -0.79 -13.84 16.63
CA PHE A 129 -0.40 -14.68 15.49
C PHE A 129 0.80 -15.59 15.79
N GLY A 130 1.74 -15.11 16.61
CA GLY A 130 3.03 -15.74 16.92
C GLY A 130 3.91 -15.99 15.69
N PRO A 131 4.64 -14.97 15.21
CA PRO A 131 5.66 -15.12 14.18
C PRO A 131 6.74 -16.12 14.61
N GLU A 132 7.18 -16.94 13.68
CA GLU A 132 8.24 -17.93 13.87
C GLU A 132 9.44 -17.57 12.99
N LYS A 133 10.62 -18.11 13.30
CA LYS A 133 11.79 -17.95 12.44
C LYS A 133 11.48 -18.44 11.03
N LEU A 134 11.78 -17.63 10.01
CA LEU A 134 11.72 -18.09 8.62
C LEU A 134 12.92 -19.00 8.34
N ASP A 135 12.72 -20.33 8.40
CA ASP A 135 13.79 -21.32 8.23
C ASP A 135 13.75 -21.98 6.84
N PRO A 136 14.77 -21.74 5.99
CA PRO A 136 14.85 -22.34 4.65
C PRO A 136 15.12 -23.85 4.64
N ASN A 137 15.49 -24.44 5.79
CA ASN A 137 15.82 -25.87 5.89
C ASN A 137 14.61 -26.74 6.25
N LEU A 138 13.43 -26.15 6.45
CA LEU A 138 12.23 -26.91 6.75
C LEU A 138 11.85 -27.80 5.56
N PRO A 139 11.50 -29.07 5.79
CA PRO A 139 11.05 -29.95 4.71
C PRO A 139 9.70 -29.44 4.15
N PRO A 140 9.39 -29.75 2.88
CA PRO A 140 8.08 -29.47 2.31
C PRO A 140 6.94 -30.02 3.20
N PRO A 141 5.90 -29.23 3.47
CA PRO A 141 4.75 -29.65 4.26
C PRO A 141 3.95 -30.75 3.56
N THR A 142 3.26 -31.57 4.35
CA THR A 142 2.47 -32.70 3.83
C THR A 142 1.06 -32.30 3.41
N LEU A 143 0.50 -31.23 3.99
CA LEU A 143 -0.85 -30.75 3.68
C LEU A 143 -0.75 -29.53 2.77
N THR A 144 -1.52 -29.54 1.68
CA THR A 144 -1.75 -28.39 0.82
C THR A 144 -2.87 -27.50 1.40
N PHE A 145 -3.02 -26.28 0.86
CA PHE A 145 -4.13 -25.41 1.24
C PHE A 145 -5.47 -26.12 0.95
N PRO A 146 -6.34 -26.35 1.96
CA PRO A 146 -7.51 -27.18 1.78
C PRO A 146 -8.55 -26.50 0.88
N VAL A 147 -9.15 -27.28 0.00
CA VAL A 147 -10.25 -26.85 -0.87
C VAL A 147 -11.55 -26.66 -0.08
N PRO A 148 -12.50 -25.83 -0.55
CA PRO A 148 -13.82 -25.76 0.04
C PRO A 148 -14.54 -27.11 -0.05
N THR A 149 -15.32 -27.44 0.99
CA THR A 149 -16.11 -28.68 1.06
C THR A 149 -17.53 -28.38 1.49
N LEU A 150 -18.48 -29.27 1.19
CA LEU A 150 -19.80 -29.18 1.80
C LEU A 150 -19.71 -29.44 3.32
N GLY A 151 -20.59 -28.80 4.09
CA GLY A 151 -20.70 -29.00 5.52
C GLY A 151 -21.96 -28.34 6.08
N PRO A 152 -22.27 -28.57 7.37
CA PRO A 152 -23.46 -27.97 7.97
C PRO A 152 -23.30 -26.46 8.17
N GLU A 153 -24.37 -25.71 7.90
CA GLU A 153 -24.50 -24.33 8.40
C GLU A 153 -24.43 -24.33 9.94
N PRO A 154 -23.93 -23.26 10.58
CA PRO A 154 -23.52 -21.98 10.00
C PRO A 154 -22.06 -21.92 9.49
N ALA A 155 -21.28 -22.99 9.66
CA ALA A 155 -19.82 -22.97 9.40
C ALA A 155 -19.44 -23.21 7.93
N GLN A 156 -20.30 -23.90 7.16
CA GLN A 156 -20.09 -24.27 5.76
C GLN A 156 -21.43 -24.32 5.01
N ASP A 157 -21.40 -24.29 3.68
CA ASP A 157 -22.59 -24.47 2.85
C ASP A 157 -22.91 -25.97 2.65
N PRO A 158 -24.15 -26.42 2.91
CA PRO A 158 -24.52 -27.83 2.83
C PRO A 158 -24.78 -28.32 1.41
N ASN A 159 -24.99 -27.41 0.46
CA ASN A 159 -25.52 -27.72 -0.86
C ASN A 159 -24.57 -27.36 -2.01
N VAL A 160 -23.76 -26.30 -1.88
CA VAL A 160 -22.96 -25.75 -2.97
C VAL A 160 -21.51 -25.50 -2.54
N VAL A 161 -20.57 -26.27 -3.12
CA VAL A 161 -19.13 -26.19 -2.79
C VAL A 161 -18.56 -24.79 -3.04
N ALA A 162 -18.90 -24.16 -4.17
CA ALA A 162 -18.42 -22.81 -4.51
C ALA A 162 -18.89 -21.74 -3.50
N ARG A 163 -19.99 -21.99 -2.79
CA ARG A 163 -20.54 -21.09 -1.75
C ARG A 163 -20.05 -21.44 -0.35
N SER A 164 -19.22 -22.48 -0.22
CA SER A 164 -18.70 -22.99 1.05
C SER A 164 -17.26 -22.54 1.29
N SER A 165 -16.77 -22.79 2.49
CA SER A 165 -15.39 -22.60 2.93
C SER A 165 -14.68 -23.96 3.15
N PRO A 166 -13.36 -24.00 3.35
CA PRO A 166 -12.67 -25.20 3.79
C PRO A 166 -13.15 -25.67 5.16
N ASN A 167 -13.11 -26.98 5.41
CA ASN A 167 -13.41 -27.51 6.74
C ASN A 167 -12.45 -26.94 7.80
N GLY A 168 -12.99 -26.48 8.93
CA GLY A 168 -12.20 -25.82 9.98
C GLY A 168 -11.05 -26.66 10.54
N ASN A 169 -11.24 -27.98 10.74
CA ASN A 169 -10.16 -28.86 11.20
C ASN A 169 -9.04 -28.96 10.16
N ALA A 170 -9.40 -29.06 8.88
CA ALA A 170 -8.43 -29.15 7.79
C ALA A 170 -7.66 -27.83 7.64
N LEU A 171 -8.33 -26.69 7.76
CA LEU A 171 -7.71 -25.37 7.72
C LEU A 171 -6.73 -25.16 8.88
N GLU A 172 -7.10 -25.51 10.11
CA GLU A 172 -6.16 -25.41 11.24
C GLU A 172 -5.01 -26.39 11.13
N ALA A 173 -5.26 -27.62 10.69
CA ALA A 173 -4.18 -28.59 10.44
C ALA A 173 -3.17 -28.05 9.42
N PHE A 174 -3.65 -27.40 8.36
CA PHE A 174 -2.81 -26.74 7.37
C PHE A 174 -2.01 -25.56 7.97
N LEU A 175 -2.68 -24.65 8.68
CA LEU A 175 -2.06 -23.46 9.27
C LEU A 175 -1.03 -23.80 10.36
N LYS A 176 -1.23 -24.93 11.07
CA LYS A 176 -0.33 -25.43 12.11
C LYS A 176 1.01 -25.96 11.59
N GLN A 177 1.11 -26.27 10.30
CA GLN A 177 2.37 -26.74 9.73
C GLN A 177 3.45 -25.65 9.88
N PRO A 178 4.69 -26.00 10.24
CA PRO A 178 5.74 -25.00 10.41
C PRO A 178 6.14 -24.38 9.05
N GLY A 179 6.72 -23.18 9.10
CA GLY A 179 7.31 -22.51 7.95
C GLY A 179 6.34 -22.14 6.83
N LEU A 180 6.90 -21.62 5.73
CA LEU A 180 6.18 -21.24 4.53
C LEU A 180 6.64 -22.11 3.36
N TYR A 181 5.67 -22.63 2.61
CA TYR A 181 5.93 -23.42 1.41
C TYR A 181 4.95 -23.03 0.31
N PRO A 182 5.41 -22.82 -0.94
CA PRO A 182 6.81 -22.73 -1.38
C PRO A 182 7.58 -21.67 -0.60
N TYR A 183 8.90 -21.80 -0.52
CA TYR A 183 9.71 -20.84 0.23
C TYR A 183 9.58 -19.44 -0.40
N PRO A 184 9.36 -18.37 0.37
CA PRO A 184 9.17 -17.03 -0.18
C PRO A 184 10.39 -16.55 -0.97
N THR A 185 10.14 -15.79 -2.03
CA THR A 185 11.18 -15.18 -2.87
C THR A 185 10.88 -13.71 -3.10
N GLN A 186 11.90 -12.96 -3.53
CA GLN A 186 11.75 -11.56 -3.95
C GLN A 186 10.62 -11.38 -4.98
N TYR A 187 10.61 -12.23 -6.00
CA TYR A 187 9.61 -12.22 -7.06
C TYR A 187 8.37 -13.04 -6.68
N ALA A 188 7.22 -12.65 -7.25
CA ALA A 188 6.01 -13.45 -7.18
C ALA A 188 6.19 -14.81 -7.86
N ASN A 189 5.68 -15.86 -7.23
CA ASN A 189 5.64 -17.22 -7.72
C ASN A 189 4.48 -17.39 -8.70
N THR A 190 4.83 -17.32 -9.99
CA THR A 190 3.91 -17.53 -11.11
C THR A 190 3.89 -18.97 -11.64
N LEU A 191 4.69 -19.85 -11.04
CA LEU A 191 4.86 -21.23 -11.49
C LEU A 191 3.85 -22.16 -10.83
N ASP A 192 3.65 -22.02 -9.53
CA ASP A 192 2.71 -22.85 -8.79
C ASP A 192 1.27 -22.46 -9.10
N ARG A 193 0.42 -23.48 -9.25
CA ARG A 193 -0.99 -23.30 -9.61
C ARG A 193 -1.87 -23.26 -8.37
N ASN A 194 -2.92 -22.45 -8.45
CA ASN A 194 -3.94 -22.35 -7.40
C ASN A 194 -4.48 -23.76 -7.08
N PRO A 195 -4.39 -24.23 -5.82
CA PRO A 195 -4.86 -25.55 -5.41
C PRO A 195 -6.38 -25.73 -5.60
N TRP A 196 -7.13 -24.65 -5.74
CA TRP A 196 -8.59 -24.66 -5.95
C TRP A 196 -8.98 -24.61 -7.43
N LYS A 197 -8.01 -24.72 -8.36
CA LYS A 197 -8.23 -24.62 -9.81
C LYS A 197 -9.45 -25.42 -10.29
N ALA A 198 -9.61 -26.67 -9.87
CA ALA A 198 -10.71 -27.51 -10.32
C ALA A 198 -12.08 -26.96 -9.90
N GLN A 199 -12.21 -26.49 -8.65
CA GLN A 199 -13.45 -25.90 -8.13
C GLN A 199 -13.75 -24.56 -8.81
N ILE A 200 -12.72 -23.77 -9.11
CA ILE A 200 -12.85 -22.50 -9.84
C ILE A 200 -13.33 -22.75 -11.27
N GLU A 201 -12.72 -23.68 -12.01
CA GLU A 201 -13.11 -24.01 -13.39
C GLU A 201 -14.54 -24.54 -13.45
N MET A 202 -14.94 -25.37 -12.48
CA MET A 202 -16.32 -25.83 -12.33
C MET A 202 -17.28 -24.67 -12.07
N PHE A 203 -16.92 -23.71 -11.22
CA PHE A 203 -17.76 -22.56 -10.94
C PHE A 203 -17.88 -21.64 -12.14
N LEU A 204 -16.78 -21.24 -12.78
CA LEU A 204 -16.76 -20.31 -13.91
C LEU A 204 -17.33 -20.92 -15.21
N ASN A 205 -17.42 -22.25 -15.27
CA ASN A 205 -17.75 -23.00 -16.48
C ASN A 205 -16.79 -22.70 -17.65
N ARG A 206 -15.50 -22.52 -17.34
CA ARG A 206 -14.42 -22.37 -18.30
C ARG A 206 -13.10 -22.87 -17.72
N ASN A 207 -12.15 -23.22 -18.59
CA ASN A 207 -10.79 -23.53 -18.15
C ASN A 207 -10.07 -22.22 -17.83
N SER A 208 -9.50 -22.12 -16.63
CA SER A 208 -8.68 -20.97 -16.24
C SER A 208 -7.27 -21.17 -16.78
N VAL A 209 -6.77 -20.19 -17.53
CA VAL A 209 -5.42 -20.18 -18.07
C VAL A 209 -4.50 -19.64 -16.99
N GLY A 210 -3.80 -20.52 -16.28
CA GLY A 210 -2.63 -20.12 -15.52
C GLY A 210 -2.85 -19.62 -14.09
N SER A 211 -4.07 -19.72 -13.53
CA SER A 211 -4.40 -19.31 -12.14
C SER A 211 -3.26 -19.60 -11.13
N PRO A 212 -2.45 -18.60 -10.76
CA PRO A 212 -1.28 -18.81 -9.93
C PRO A 212 -1.69 -18.99 -8.47
N ALA A 213 -0.89 -19.73 -7.71
CA ALA A 213 -1.10 -19.91 -6.27
C ALA A 213 -0.81 -18.61 -5.50
N GLU A 214 0.17 -17.83 -5.94
CA GLU A 214 0.45 -16.51 -5.39
C GLU A 214 -0.27 -15.43 -6.21
N GLY A 215 -1.04 -14.58 -5.54
CA GLY A 215 -1.85 -13.53 -6.15
C GLY A 215 -1.14 -12.18 -6.29
N ARG A 216 0.13 -12.07 -5.88
CA ARG A 216 0.92 -10.85 -6.05
C ARG A 216 1.07 -10.49 -7.54
N PRO A 217 1.00 -9.21 -7.91
CA PRO A 217 1.38 -8.78 -9.25
C PRO A 217 2.80 -9.26 -9.61
N PRO A 218 2.99 -9.94 -10.76
CA PRO A 218 4.28 -10.49 -11.14
C PRO A 218 5.15 -9.46 -11.85
N GLY A 219 6.46 -9.73 -11.93
CA GLY A 219 7.42 -8.82 -12.56
C GLY A 219 8.24 -8.03 -11.54
N LYS A 220 9.30 -7.41 -12.02
CA LYS A 220 10.28 -6.71 -11.17
C LYS A 220 9.73 -5.46 -10.49
N GLY A 221 8.90 -4.68 -11.16
CA GLY A 221 8.31 -3.44 -10.64
C GLY A 221 7.37 -3.63 -9.44
N TRP A 222 6.89 -4.85 -9.22
CA TRP A 222 6.09 -5.27 -8.07
C TRP A 222 6.77 -6.33 -7.19
N SER A 223 8.06 -6.56 -7.42
CA SER A 223 8.86 -7.47 -6.60
C SER A 223 9.20 -6.83 -5.26
N HIS A 224 9.53 -7.65 -4.25
CA HIS A 224 9.89 -7.11 -2.94
C HIS A 224 11.11 -6.19 -3.04
N GLN A 225 10.90 -4.92 -2.67
CA GLN A 225 11.97 -3.92 -2.71
C GLN A 225 12.99 -4.18 -1.62
N ARG A 226 14.27 -4.04 -1.97
CA ARG A 226 15.40 -4.16 -1.03
C ARG A 226 15.36 -5.51 -0.29
N TRP A 227 15.20 -6.60 -1.04
CA TRP A 227 14.92 -7.94 -0.49
C TRP A 227 16.09 -8.50 0.31
N ASN A 228 17.32 -8.36 -0.17
CA ASN A 228 18.50 -8.87 0.54
C ASN A 228 18.84 -7.99 1.74
N GLU A 229 18.63 -6.67 1.62
CA GLU A 229 18.86 -5.74 2.72
C GLU A 229 17.88 -5.93 3.88
N PHE A 230 16.58 -6.07 3.59
CA PHE A 230 15.54 -6.33 4.58
C PHE A 230 14.97 -7.74 4.42
N TYR A 231 15.87 -8.72 4.43
CA TYR A 231 15.49 -10.12 4.32
C TYR A 231 14.59 -10.53 5.51
N PRO A 232 13.41 -11.15 5.27
CA PRO A 232 12.49 -11.55 6.34
C PRO A 232 13.15 -12.56 7.28
N GLN A 233 13.22 -12.20 8.56
CA GLN A 233 13.82 -13.04 9.60
C GLN A 233 12.76 -13.86 10.34
N ALA A 234 11.54 -13.34 10.40
CA ALA A 234 10.38 -14.01 10.95
C ALA A 234 9.24 -14.07 9.94
N ALA A 235 8.37 -15.05 10.10
CA ALA A 235 7.20 -15.21 9.26
C ALA A 235 6.03 -15.83 10.01
N PHE A 236 4.83 -15.60 9.50
CA PHE A 236 3.64 -16.32 9.92
C PHE A 236 2.71 -16.53 8.73
N LYS A 237 1.83 -17.54 8.86
CA LYS A 237 0.71 -17.74 7.95
C LYS A 237 -0.61 -17.53 8.67
N THR A 238 -1.56 -17.00 7.93
CA THR A 238 -2.95 -16.77 8.35
C THR A 238 -3.86 -16.97 7.16
N ALA A 239 -5.16 -17.18 7.40
CA ALA A 239 -6.15 -17.20 6.34
C ALA A 239 -7.28 -16.22 6.64
N GLN A 240 -7.72 -15.43 5.66
CA GLN A 240 -9.03 -14.79 5.76
C GLN A 240 -10.09 -15.87 5.54
N ALA A 241 -10.92 -16.10 6.56
CA ALA A 241 -11.91 -17.16 6.53
C ALA A 241 -13.24 -16.73 7.11
N GLY A 242 -14.29 -17.42 6.70
CA GLY A 242 -15.61 -17.30 7.32
C GLY A 242 -15.62 -17.79 8.76
N ALA A 243 -16.54 -17.24 9.55
CA ALA A 243 -16.79 -17.59 10.94
C ALA A 243 -16.81 -19.10 11.21
N ARG A 244 -16.00 -19.54 12.17
CA ARG A 244 -15.88 -20.92 12.65
C ARG A 244 -15.40 -20.95 14.10
N ILE A 245 -15.60 -22.09 14.76
CA ILE A 245 -15.09 -22.31 16.13
C ILE A 245 -13.56 -22.27 16.17
N ASN A 246 -13.00 -21.64 17.20
CA ASN A 246 -11.56 -21.66 17.47
C ASN A 246 -11.15 -23.03 18.03
N GLN A 247 -10.16 -23.72 17.43
CA GLN A 247 -9.69 -25.01 17.92
C GLN A 247 -8.35 -24.94 18.69
N GLY A 248 -7.88 -23.72 18.99
CA GLY A 248 -6.70 -23.45 19.81
C GLY A 248 -5.39 -23.43 19.03
N LEU A 249 -5.43 -23.19 17.70
CA LEU A 249 -4.23 -23.10 16.84
C LEU A 249 -3.15 -22.20 17.44
N ARG A 250 -3.56 -21.05 17.99
CA ARG A 250 -2.66 -19.99 18.43
C ARG A 250 -2.27 -20.08 19.91
N ASP A 251 -2.79 -21.04 20.68
CA ASP A 251 -2.52 -21.14 22.12
C ASP A 251 -1.01 -21.19 22.43
N ARG A 252 -0.28 -22.03 21.69
CA ARG A 252 1.19 -22.18 21.84
C ARG A 252 2.00 -21.13 21.07
N LYS A 253 1.32 -20.19 20.44
CA LYS A 253 1.89 -19.09 19.66
C LYS A 253 1.79 -17.76 20.41
N GLN A 254 1.10 -17.73 21.56
CA GLN A 254 1.12 -16.59 22.46
C GLN A 254 2.50 -16.48 23.14
N LEU A 255 3.13 -15.31 23.13
CA LEU A 255 4.44 -15.06 23.74
C LEU A 255 4.45 -15.44 25.22
N HIS A 256 3.36 -15.12 25.93
CA HIS A 256 3.18 -15.44 27.35
C HIS A 256 2.88 -16.93 27.63
N ASN A 257 2.57 -17.74 26.60
CA ASN A 257 2.28 -19.19 26.69
C ASN A 257 1.26 -19.59 27.78
N TYR A 258 0.37 -18.68 28.17
CA TYR A 258 -0.50 -18.78 29.35
C TYR A 258 0.23 -19.20 30.65
N ALA A 259 1.50 -18.81 30.79
CA ALA A 259 2.39 -19.24 31.86
C ALA A 259 2.99 -18.08 32.66
N VAL A 260 2.85 -16.84 32.17
CA VAL A 260 3.49 -15.66 32.75
C VAL A 260 2.45 -14.58 33.05
N GLY A 261 2.63 -13.88 34.18
CA GLY A 261 1.90 -12.66 34.48
C GLY A 261 0.39 -12.86 34.70
N GLU A 262 -0.42 -11.90 34.28
CA GLU A 262 -1.88 -11.94 34.35
C GLU A 262 -2.49 -13.00 33.42
N PHE A 263 -1.70 -13.56 32.49
CA PHE A 263 -2.09 -14.70 31.65
C PHE A 263 -1.70 -16.06 32.24
N ALA A 264 -1.04 -16.12 33.40
CA ALA A 264 -0.71 -17.37 34.10
C ALA A 264 -1.83 -17.84 35.05
N PRO A 265 -1.84 -19.10 35.52
CA PRO A 265 -2.77 -19.54 36.55
C PRO A 265 -2.82 -18.59 37.76
N GLY A 266 -4.01 -18.06 38.07
CA GLY A 266 -4.24 -17.08 39.13
C GLY A 266 -4.21 -15.60 38.68
N GLY A 267 -3.76 -15.33 37.46
CA GLY A 267 -3.85 -14.02 36.80
C GLY A 267 -5.27 -13.68 36.32
N LEU A 268 -5.52 -12.40 36.04
CA LEU A 268 -6.85 -11.92 35.62
C LEU A 268 -7.30 -12.45 34.26
N TYR A 269 -6.38 -12.81 33.37
CA TYR A 269 -6.62 -13.13 31.96
C TYR A 269 -6.36 -14.60 31.59
N TYR A 270 -6.04 -15.43 32.58
CA TYR A 270 -5.90 -16.88 32.36
C TYR A 270 -7.22 -17.54 31.95
N GLN A 271 -8.35 -17.10 32.51
CA GLN A 271 -9.67 -17.44 32.00
C GLN A 271 -9.95 -16.53 30.80
N THR A 272 -9.87 -17.06 29.58
CA THR A 272 -9.91 -16.21 28.37
C THR A 272 -11.33 -15.75 28.01
N SER A 273 -12.36 -16.49 28.44
CA SER A 273 -13.78 -16.15 28.26
C SER A 273 -14.62 -16.67 29.42
N ASP A 274 -15.91 -16.31 29.53
CA ASP A 274 -16.79 -16.85 30.57
C ASP A 274 -17.19 -18.34 30.35
N ILE A 275 -16.67 -18.99 29.31
CA ILE A 275 -16.90 -20.42 29.07
C ILE A 275 -16.01 -21.24 30.02
N PRO A 276 -16.53 -22.13 30.87
CA PRO A 276 -15.74 -22.81 31.91
C PRO A 276 -14.50 -23.58 31.42
N THR A 277 -14.46 -23.98 30.15
CA THR A 277 -13.39 -24.80 29.56
C THR A 277 -12.25 -23.98 28.92
N THR A 278 -12.24 -22.65 29.05
CA THR A 278 -11.26 -21.75 28.38
C THR A 278 -10.14 -21.25 29.31
N LEU A 279 -9.80 -22.03 30.33
CA LEU A 279 -8.63 -21.79 31.18
C LEU A 279 -7.33 -22.02 30.39
N GLY A 280 -6.57 -20.97 30.16
CA GLY A 280 -5.27 -21.02 29.48
C GLY A 280 -5.35 -21.42 28.01
N THR A 281 -6.47 -21.15 27.35
CA THR A 281 -6.71 -21.52 25.94
C THR A 281 -7.85 -20.69 25.34
N THR A 282 -7.81 -20.45 24.03
CA THR A 282 -8.94 -19.90 23.25
C THR A 282 -9.79 -20.98 22.58
N LYS A 283 -9.40 -22.25 22.71
CA LYS A 283 -10.11 -23.39 22.13
C LYS A 283 -11.55 -23.48 22.64
N GLY A 284 -12.47 -23.66 21.71
CA GLY A 284 -13.91 -23.77 21.98
C GLY A 284 -14.64 -22.44 22.03
N ILE A 285 -13.95 -21.31 21.81
CA ILE A 285 -14.62 -20.01 21.66
C ILE A 285 -15.31 -19.98 20.29
N ASP A 286 -16.62 -19.79 20.33
CA ASP A 286 -17.49 -19.58 19.18
C ASP A 286 -17.49 -18.11 18.73
N THR A 287 -17.73 -17.86 17.44
CA THR A 287 -17.87 -16.52 16.85
C THR A 287 -19.25 -15.92 17.12
N ARG A 288 -19.48 -15.49 18.36
CA ARG A 288 -20.68 -14.78 18.81
C ARG A 288 -20.30 -13.41 19.38
N PHE A 289 -21.10 -12.38 19.11
CA PHE A 289 -20.89 -11.05 19.71
C PHE A 289 -21.28 -10.99 21.19
N HIS A 290 -22.10 -11.93 21.66
CA HIS A 290 -22.44 -12.16 23.07
C HIS A 290 -22.91 -13.62 23.22
N PRO A 291 -22.72 -14.29 24.37
CA PRO A 291 -23.16 -15.68 24.58
C PRO A 291 -24.64 -15.97 24.24
N ASN A 292 -25.52 -15.00 24.47
CA ASN A 292 -26.95 -15.09 24.14
C ASN A 292 -27.29 -14.81 22.66
N PHE A 293 -26.34 -14.31 21.88
CA PHE A 293 -26.57 -14.04 20.45
C PHE A 293 -26.46 -15.33 19.62
N PRO A 294 -27.12 -15.41 18.46
CA PRO A 294 -26.88 -16.45 17.47
C PRO A 294 -25.42 -16.54 17.03
N LEU A 295 -24.99 -17.75 16.63
CA LEU A 295 -23.69 -17.97 16.02
C LEU A 295 -23.63 -17.27 14.65
N GLN A 296 -22.51 -16.62 14.34
CA GLN A 296 -22.34 -15.96 13.04
C GLN A 296 -22.12 -16.99 11.93
N ASN A 297 -22.76 -16.75 10.79
CA ASN A 297 -22.61 -17.51 9.56
C ASN A 297 -21.27 -17.21 8.87
N HIS A 298 -20.64 -18.22 8.29
CA HIS A 298 -19.39 -18.08 7.55
C HIS A 298 -19.44 -17.10 6.37
N LYS A 299 -20.64 -16.79 5.84
CA LYS A 299 -20.87 -15.77 4.80
C LYS A 299 -21.05 -14.36 5.38
N SER A 300 -21.45 -14.24 6.65
CA SER A 300 -21.81 -12.97 7.30
C SER A 300 -20.63 -12.32 8.02
N LEU A 301 -19.74 -13.10 8.63
CA LEU A 301 -18.56 -12.62 9.37
C LEU A 301 -17.29 -13.27 8.82
N TRP A 302 -16.32 -12.45 8.41
CA TRP A 302 -15.03 -12.87 7.88
C TRP A 302 -13.91 -12.26 8.72
N THR A 303 -13.11 -13.10 9.36
CA THR A 303 -12.04 -12.68 10.26
C THR A 303 -10.75 -13.45 9.94
N PHE A 304 -9.63 -12.98 10.47
CA PHE A 304 -8.37 -13.71 10.39
C PHE A 304 -8.47 -15.05 11.14
N ASP A 305 -8.10 -16.12 10.46
CA ASP A 305 -8.34 -17.54 10.77
C ASP A 305 -9.82 -17.95 10.90
N GLY A 306 -10.76 -17.03 10.72
CA GLY A 306 -12.21 -17.24 10.88
C GLY A 306 -12.68 -17.36 12.33
N THR A 307 -11.85 -16.99 13.31
CA THR A 307 -12.08 -17.30 14.73
C THR A 307 -12.01 -16.09 15.64
N PHE A 308 -12.67 -16.19 16.80
CA PHE A 308 -12.44 -15.31 17.94
C PHE A 308 -11.45 -15.94 18.94
N PRO A 309 -10.67 -15.14 19.69
CA PRO A 309 -10.64 -13.66 19.72
C PRO A 309 -10.09 -12.99 18.43
N PRO A 310 -10.27 -11.66 18.27
CA PRO A 310 -9.56 -10.89 17.24
C PRO A 310 -8.04 -11.09 17.35
N LYS A 311 -7.34 -10.98 16.23
CA LYS A 311 -5.91 -11.30 16.15
C LYS A 311 -5.02 -10.09 16.41
N LEU A 312 -3.86 -10.31 17.03
CA LEU A 312 -2.82 -9.32 17.27
C LEU A 312 -1.51 -9.79 16.66
N LEU A 313 -0.84 -8.90 15.92
CA LEU A 313 0.55 -9.10 15.53
C LEU A 313 1.47 -8.32 16.47
N MET A 314 2.51 -8.96 16.98
CA MET A 314 3.56 -8.30 17.75
C MET A 314 4.85 -8.35 16.95
N VAL A 315 5.45 -7.19 16.70
CA VAL A 315 6.70 -7.06 15.93
C VAL A 315 7.72 -6.21 16.67
N ARG A 316 8.96 -6.22 16.19
CA ARG A 316 10.08 -5.54 16.80
C ARG A 316 10.90 -4.84 15.74
N TYR A 317 11.26 -3.58 15.99
CA TYR A 317 12.11 -2.82 15.10
C TYR A 317 13.42 -3.55 14.78
N GLY A 318 13.79 -3.62 13.50
CA GLY A 318 14.97 -4.30 13.01
C GLY A 318 14.78 -5.79 12.69
N GLN A 319 13.59 -6.35 12.91
CA GLN A 319 13.25 -7.72 12.54
C GLN A 319 12.20 -7.72 11.41
N PRO A 320 12.62 -7.75 10.13
CA PRO A 320 11.69 -7.88 9.02
C PRO A 320 10.81 -9.12 9.14
N VAL A 321 9.50 -8.95 8.88
CA VAL A 321 8.48 -9.99 8.99
C VAL A 321 7.81 -10.23 7.64
N LEU A 322 7.58 -11.50 7.32
CA LEU A 322 6.77 -11.89 6.17
C LEU A 322 5.46 -12.55 6.62
N MET A 323 4.35 -11.98 6.18
CA MET A 323 3.02 -12.54 6.35
C MET A 323 2.59 -13.24 5.06
N ARG A 324 2.32 -14.54 5.13
CA ARG A 324 1.60 -15.23 4.05
C ARG A 324 0.10 -15.24 4.35
N HIS A 325 -0.66 -14.44 3.61
CA HIS A 325 -2.10 -14.32 3.75
C HIS A 325 -2.82 -15.23 2.74
N TYR A 326 -3.47 -16.31 3.21
CA TYR A 326 -4.30 -17.18 2.38
C TYR A 326 -5.73 -16.68 2.29
N ASN A 327 -6.38 -16.85 1.14
CA ASN A 327 -7.78 -16.54 0.96
C ASN A 327 -8.64 -17.82 1.02
N ALA A 328 -9.31 -18.04 2.16
CA ALA A 328 -10.18 -19.19 2.41
C ALA A 328 -11.68 -18.83 2.31
N LEU A 329 -12.01 -17.70 1.65
CA LEU A 329 -13.40 -17.27 1.41
C LEU A 329 -14.05 -18.09 0.28
N PRO A 330 -15.39 -18.06 0.15
CA PRO A 330 -16.09 -18.76 -0.92
C PRO A 330 -15.66 -18.33 -2.33
N ILE A 331 -15.70 -19.26 -3.28
CA ILE A 331 -15.39 -19.01 -4.70
C ILE A 331 -16.50 -18.19 -5.37
N ASP A 332 -17.76 -18.41 -5.01
CA ASP A 332 -18.88 -17.61 -5.51
C ASP A 332 -18.83 -16.20 -4.88
N PRO A 333 -18.60 -15.12 -5.64
CA PRO A 333 -18.58 -13.76 -5.09
C PRO A 333 -19.92 -13.37 -4.45
N ALA A 334 -21.04 -14.01 -4.79
CA ALA A 334 -22.34 -13.77 -4.17
C ALA A 334 -22.54 -14.49 -2.82
N ALA A 335 -21.65 -15.42 -2.42
CA ALA A 335 -21.73 -16.12 -1.14
C ALA A 335 -21.20 -15.27 0.03
N ASN A 336 -21.85 -14.13 0.23
CA ASN A 336 -21.37 -13.06 1.11
C ASN A 336 -22.46 -12.50 2.04
N ALA A 337 -23.63 -13.15 2.10
CA ALA A 337 -24.78 -12.66 2.86
C ALA A 337 -25.10 -11.18 2.57
N GLY A 338 -24.99 -10.77 1.31
CA GLY A 338 -25.54 -9.50 0.82
C GLY A 338 -24.59 -8.31 0.78
N PHE A 339 -23.34 -8.46 1.21
CA PHE A 339 -22.33 -7.40 1.15
C PHE A 339 -20.92 -8.01 1.24
N GLY A 340 -19.88 -7.26 0.90
CA GLY A 340 -18.48 -7.69 0.91
C GLY A 340 -18.10 -8.48 -0.33
N LEU A 341 -16.80 -8.62 -0.58
CA LEU A 341 -16.29 -9.37 -1.72
C LEU A 341 -15.17 -10.32 -1.29
N HIS A 342 -15.15 -11.49 -1.90
CA HIS A 342 -14.20 -12.55 -1.57
C HIS A 342 -12.75 -12.27 -2.00
N THR A 343 -12.46 -11.17 -2.69
CA THR A 343 -11.11 -10.73 -3.05
C THR A 343 -10.58 -9.77 -2.00
N ILE A 344 -9.28 -9.85 -1.73
CA ILE A 344 -8.67 -9.19 -0.58
C ILE A 344 -7.43 -8.41 -1.05
N SER A 345 -7.25 -7.20 -0.52
CA SER A 345 -5.97 -6.51 -0.44
C SER A 345 -5.73 -6.18 1.03
N THR A 346 -4.54 -6.41 1.59
CA THR A 346 -4.29 -6.16 3.02
C THR A 346 -3.37 -4.98 3.19
N HIS A 347 -3.87 -3.91 3.82
CA HIS A 347 -3.12 -2.71 4.11
C HIS A 347 -2.60 -2.72 5.55
N GLU A 348 -1.29 -2.54 5.71
CA GLU A 348 -0.68 -2.25 7.01
C GLU A 348 -0.72 -0.74 7.26
N HIS A 349 -1.75 -0.33 7.98
CA HIS A 349 -2.05 1.07 8.22
C HIS A 349 -1.00 1.70 9.13
N ASN A 350 -0.48 2.86 8.70
CA ASN A 350 0.67 3.58 9.25
C ASN A 350 2.05 2.99 8.91
N GLY A 351 2.09 1.95 8.08
CA GLY A 351 3.31 1.25 7.74
C GLY A 351 4.31 2.07 6.96
N HIS A 352 5.53 2.24 7.49
CA HIS A 352 6.69 2.61 6.68
C HIS A 352 7.22 1.39 5.92
N SER A 353 6.38 0.96 4.98
CA SER A 353 6.46 -0.30 4.25
C SER A 353 6.58 -0.02 2.74
N PRO A 354 7.23 -0.91 1.97
CA PRO A 354 7.36 -0.72 0.53
C PRO A 354 6.01 -0.92 -0.18
N ALA A 355 5.81 -0.24 -1.31
CA ALA A 355 4.56 -0.19 -2.05
C ALA A 355 3.93 -1.56 -2.36
N GLU A 356 4.73 -2.55 -2.73
CA GLU A 356 4.25 -3.90 -3.05
C GLU A 356 3.74 -4.69 -1.83
N SER A 357 3.96 -4.19 -0.62
CA SER A 357 3.45 -4.79 0.64
C SER A 357 2.64 -3.79 1.47
N ASP A 358 2.34 -2.62 0.90
CA ASP A 358 1.55 -1.57 1.53
C ASP A 358 0.05 -1.90 1.48
N GLY A 359 -0.41 -2.66 0.47
CA GLY A 359 -1.83 -2.98 0.30
C GLY A 359 -2.55 -2.12 -0.73
N PHE A 360 -1.87 -1.75 -1.83
CA PHE A 360 -2.48 -1.04 -2.96
C PHE A 360 -3.83 -1.65 -3.36
N ALA A 361 -4.87 -0.83 -3.49
CA ALA A 361 -6.25 -1.32 -3.53
C ALA A 361 -6.57 -2.18 -4.76
N ASN A 362 -5.81 -2.00 -5.84
CA ASN A 362 -5.93 -2.80 -7.06
C ASN A 362 -4.91 -3.96 -7.15
N ALA A 363 -4.16 -4.26 -6.08
CA ALA A 363 -3.26 -5.40 -5.96
C ALA A 363 -3.89 -6.52 -5.12
N TYR A 364 -5.12 -6.92 -5.45
CA TYR A 364 -5.90 -7.92 -4.71
C TYR A 364 -5.70 -9.35 -5.21
N PHE A 365 -6.07 -10.33 -4.36
CA PHE A 365 -5.97 -11.76 -4.66
C PHE A 365 -7.26 -12.55 -4.35
N PHE A 366 -7.43 -13.67 -5.04
CA PHE A 366 -8.66 -14.46 -5.11
C PHE A 366 -8.68 -15.66 -4.15
N PRO A 367 -9.86 -16.25 -3.87
CA PRO A 367 -9.98 -17.51 -3.16
C PRO A 367 -9.07 -18.61 -3.71
N GLY A 368 -8.44 -19.36 -2.80
CA GLY A 368 -7.46 -20.39 -3.17
C GLY A 368 -6.03 -19.87 -3.34
N GLN A 369 -5.84 -18.55 -3.47
CA GLN A 369 -4.51 -17.93 -3.56
C GLN A 369 -3.96 -17.53 -2.18
N TYR A 370 -2.67 -17.22 -2.16
CA TYR A 370 -2.03 -16.47 -1.08
C TYR A 370 -1.33 -15.21 -1.61
N TYR A 371 -1.05 -14.28 -0.70
CA TYR A 371 -0.21 -13.11 -0.95
C TYR A 371 0.85 -13.02 0.15
N ASP A 372 2.10 -12.81 -0.23
CA ASP A 372 3.21 -12.57 0.71
C ASP A 372 3.41 -11.08 0.92
N TYR A 373 3.01 -10.58 2.10
CA TYR A 373 3.29 -9.20 2.52
C TYR A 373 4.60 -9.20 3.30
N ARG A 374 5.58 -8.38 2.89
CA ARG A 374 6.86 -8.26 3.58
C ARG A 374 7.04 -6.87 4.18
N TRP A 375 7.00 -6.81 5.49
CA TRP A 375 7.22 -5.58 6.24
C TRP A 375 8.64 -5.56 6.81
N PRO A 376 9.48 -4.57 6.44
CA PRO A 376 10.83 -4.42 6.98
C PRO A 376 10.90 -4.19 8.49
N ILE A 377 9.85 -3.61 9.07
CA ILE A 377 9.79 -3.21 10.48
C ILE A 377 11.04 -2.39 10.86
N GLN A 378 11.27 -1.30 10.15
CA GLN A 378 12.51 -0.54 10.17
C GLN A 378 12.22 0.93 10.54
N LEU A 379 13.17 1.62 11.19
CA LEU A 379 13.00 3.04 11.54
C LEU A 379 13.23 3.92 10.32
N ALA A 380 12.23 4.73 9.94
CA ALA A 380 12.36 5.68 8.84
C ALA A 380 13.62 6.56 9.00
N GLY A 381 14.23 6.97 7.89
CA GLY A 381 15.55 7.61 7.90
C GLY A 381 16.70 6.63 8.05
N TYR A 382 16.46 5.34 7.82
CA TYR A 382 17.46 4.27 7.78
C TYR A 382 18.71 4.61 6.97
N ASP A 383 18.50 5.31 5.84
CA ASP A 383 19.55 5.67 4.91
C ASP A 383 20.14 7.05 5.19
N THR A 384 19.71 7.78 6.22
CA THR A 384 20.12 9.18 6.44
C THR A 384 20.53 9.49 7.87
N ILE A 385 19.93 8.84 8.85
CA ILE A 385 20.11 9.12 10.28
C ILE A 385 20.57 7.85 10.99
N ASN A 386 21.55 7.98 11.87
CA ASN A 386 22.11 6.86 12.64
C ASN A 386 22.50 5.66 11.75
N THR A 387 23.10 5.92 10.58
CA THR A 387 23.47 4.90 9.59
C THR A 387 24.52 3.90 10.08
N ARG A 388 25.18 4.18 11.21
CA ARG A 388 26.15 3.29 11.88
C ARG A 388 25.56 2.49 13.04
N ALA A 389 24.27 2.62 13.35
CA ALA A 389 23.60 1.92 14.46
C ALA A 389 24.28 2.14 15.83
N GLU A 390 24.59 3.39 16.17
CA GLU A 390 25.31 3.74 17.40
C GLU A 390 24.39 4.26 18.51
N ASP A 391 23.25 4.86 18.15
CA ASP A 391 22.29 5.43 19.08
C ASP A 391 21.51 4.31 19.81
N PRO A 392 21.59 4.22 21.15
CA PRO A 392 20.88 3.17 21.90
C PRO A 392 19.34 3.31 21.86
N ARG A 393 18.81 4.47 21.46
CA ARG A 393 17.34 4.69 21.32
C ARG A 393 16.78 4.03 20.06
N ALA A 394 17.60 3.88 19.03
CA ALA A 394 17.30 3.09 17.84
C ALA A 394 17.79 1.66 18.04
N ALA A 395 16.98 0.82 18.69
CA ALA A 395 17.37 -0.57 18.96
C ALA A 395 16.20 -1.56 18.95
N PHE A 396 16.49 -2.78 18.49
CA PHE A 396 15.65 -3.96 18.57
C PHE A 396 15.56 -4.46 20.01
N PRO A 397 14.34 -4.74 20.52
CA PRO A 397 14.20 -5.37 21.81
C PRO A 397 14.42 -6.89 21.80
N CYS A 398 15.43 -7.35 22.54
CA CYS A 398 15.85 -8.75 22.57
C CYS A 398 15.78 -9.41 23.94
N SER A 399 15.70 -10.74 23.92
CA SER A 399 15.89 -11.59 25.10
C SER A 399 17.37 -11.92 25.30
N PRO A 400 17.83 -12.22 26.54
CA PRO A 400 19.21 -12.63 26.78
C PRO A 400 19.66 -13.78 25.86
N GLY A 401 20.80 -13.60 25.18
CA GLY A 401 21.34 -14.57 24.23
C GLY A 401 20.70 -14.57 22.83
N GLU A 402 19.64 -13.81 22.61
CA GLU A 402 19.06 -13.64 21.26
C GLU A 402 20.04 -12.87 20.36
N THR A 403 20.00 -13.17 19.06
CA THR A 403 20.85 -12.52 18.06
C THR A 403 20.00 -11.92 16.94
N LEU A 404 20.46 -10.81 16.38
CA LEU A 404 19.86 -10.15 15.23
C LEU A 404 20.94 -9.86 14.19
N PHE A 405 20.67 -10.12 12.91
CA PHE A 405 21.55 -9.64 11.84
C PHE A 405 21.33 -8.14 11.67
N VAL A 406 22.39 -7.33 11.80
CA VAL A 406 22.33 -5.88 11.64
C VAL A 406 23.24 -5.48 10.49
N ASN A 407 22.67 -4.75 9.52
CA ASN A 407 23.39 -4.20 8.37
C ASN A 407 23.94 -2.80 8.69
N ASP A 408 24.93 -2.72 9.59
CA ASP A 408 25.63 -1.50 10.01
C ASP A 408 27.01 -1.36 9.31
N ALA A 409 27.91 -0.54 9.84
CA ALA A 409 29.27 -0.40 9.30
C ALA A 409 30.12 -1.70 9.39
N ASN A 410 29.69 -2.68 10.21
CA ASN A 410 30.29 -4.01 10.33
C ASN A 410 29.19 -5.09 10.28
N PRO A 411 28.58 -5.33 9.10
CA PRO A 411 27.41 -6.18 8.97
C PRO A 411 27.62 -7.57 9.57
N GLY A 412 26.65 -8.05 10.35
CA GLY A 412 26.76 -9.36 10.98
C GLY A 412 25.73 -9.59 12.08
N LEU A 413 25.76 -10.80 12.64
CA LEU A 413 24.96 -11.15 13.82
C LEU A 413 25.50 -10.40 15.04
N LYS A 414 24.62 -9.63 15.66
CA LYS A 414 24.86 -9.00 16.96
C LYS A 414 24.11 -9.80 18.02
N THR A 415 24.69 -9.88 19.21
CA THR A 415 24.07 -10.55 20.36
C THR A 415 23.42 -9.53 21.26
N CYS A 416 22.34 -9.94 21.93
CA CYS A 416 21.61 -9.12 22.88
C CYS A 416 22.52 -8.61 24.01
N GLU A 417 22.59 -7.29 24.18
CA GLU A 417 23.34 -6.63 25.25
C GLU A 417 22.40 -5.71 26.03
N ASN A 418 22.31 -5.89 27.35
CA ASN A 418 21.38 -5.12 28.21
C ASN A 418 19.94 -5.10 27.69
N GLY A 419 19.51 -6.23 27.12
CA GLY A 419 18.19 -6.37 26.52
C GLY A 419 18.06 -5.75 25.13
N SER A 420 18.98 -4.98 24.55
CA SER A 420 18.77 -4.41 23.21
C SER A 420 19.86 -4.77 22.21
N ILE A 421 19.54 -4.64 20.92
CA ILE A 421 20.51 -4.67 19.82
C ILE A 421 20.31 -3.42 19.00
N LYS A 422 21.34 -2.58 18.90
CA LYS A 422 21.25 -1.31 18.16
C LYS A 422 21.02 -1.55 16.67
N ILE A 423 20.21 -0.68 16.06
CA ILE A 423 19.85 -0.71 14.65
C ILE A 423 20.00 0.69 14.04
N ARG A 424 19.91 0.78 12.71
CA ARG A 424 19.93 2.05 11.97
C ARG A 424 18.57 2.74 11.98
N GLY A 425 18.56 4.00 11.56
CA GLY A 425 17.35 4.81 11.38
C GLY A 425 17.11 5.80 12.51
N ASP A 426 16.15 6.69 12.29
CA ASP A 426 15.84 7.78 13.21
C ASP A 426 14.91 7.32 14.32
N TRP A 427 15.37 7.34 15.56
CA TRP A 427 14.56 6.94 16.70
C TRP A 427 13.39 7.91 16.96
N HIS A 428 13.45 9.15 16.45
CA HIS A 428 12.33 10.09 16.52
C HIS A 428 11.12 9.61 15.68
N GLU A 429 11.32 8.63 14.79
CA GLU A 429 10.29 8.02 13.94
C GLU A 429 9.74 6.71 14.54
N THR A 430 9.94 6.50 15.85
CA THR A 430 9.47 5.28 16.51
C THR A 430 7.95 5.24 16.63
N MET A 431 7.37 4.23 16.02
CA MET A 431 5.95 3.88 16.03
C MET A 431 5.66 2.76 17.04
N SER A 432 4.39 2.53 17.37
CA SER A 432 3.98 1.65 18.47
C SER A 432 2.63 0.93 18.24
N THR A 433 1.54 1.63 17.94
CA THR A 433 0.19 1.08 17.73
C THR A 433 -0.23 1.18 16.27
N HIS A 434 -0.21 0.04 15.59
CA HIS A 434 -0.62 -0.15 14.20
C HIS A 434 -1.85 -1.05 14.12
N TRP A 435 -2.38 -1.18 12.91
CA TRP A 435 -3.40 -2.15 12.58
C TRP A 435 -3.30 -2.48 11.10
N PHE A 436 -3.86 -3.61 10.68
CA PHE A 436 -3.98 -3.93 9.27
C PHE A 436 -5.36 -4.48 8.95
N HIS A 437 -5.83 -4.19 7.73
CA HIS A 437 -7.21 -4.40 7.34
C HIS A 437 -7.34 -4.60 5.83
N ASP A 438 -8.55 -4.98 5.39
CA ASP A 438 -8.85 -5.04 3.95
C ASP A 438 -8.77 -3.65 3.32
N HIS A 439 -8.25 -3.57 2.10
CA HIS A 439 -8.17 -2.34 1.30
C HIS A 439 -8.57 -2.64 -0.16
N MET A 440 -9.56 -3.52 -0.36
CA MET A 440 -9.99 -3.91 -1.71
C MET A 440 -10.77 -2.78 -2.38
N MET A 441 -10.36 -2.39 -3.59
CA MET A 441 -11.03 -1.37 -4.41
C MET A 441 -12.55 -1.57 -4.46
N ASP A 442 -13.31 -0.56 -4.00
CA ASP A 442 -14.78 -0.48 -3.88
C ASP A 442 -15.45 -1.39 -2.83
N PHE A 443 -14.67 -2.18 -2.07
CA PHE A 443 -15.19 -3.13 -1.08
C PHE A 443 -14.53 -3.04 0.29
N THR A 444 -13.65 -2.05 0.53
CA THR A 444 -12.95 -1.84 1.81
C THR A 444 -13.95 -1.77 2.96
N ALA A 445 -14.96 -0.90 2.87
CA ALA A 445 -15.91 -0.72 3.96
C ALA A 445 -16.61 -2.02 4.32
N GLN A 446 -17.05 -2.75 3.29
CA GLN A 446 -17.81 -3.97 3.45
C GLN A 446 -16.96 -5.08 4.07
N ASN A 447 -15.73 -5.27 3.61
CA ASN A 447 -14.83 -6.31 4.09
C ASN A 447 -14.28 -6.02 5.50
N VAL A 448 -13.92 -4.77 5.80
CA VAL A 448 -13.57 -4.32 7.16
C VAL A 448 -14.76 -4.50 8.09
N TYR A 449 -15.97 -4.14 7.65
CA TYR A 449 -17.18 -4.32 8.46
C TYR A 449 -17.47 -5.79 8.78
N LYS A 450 -17.13 -6.73 7.89
CA LYS A 450 -17.24 -8.18 8.16
C LYS A 450 -16.22 -8.70 9.18
N GLY A 451 -15.17 -7.95 9.49
CA GLY A 451 -14.17 -8.33 10.48
C GLY A 451 -12.75 -8.53 9.93
N ASN A 452 -12.46 -8.11 8.69
CA ASN A 452 -11.09 -8.07 8.16
C ASN A 452 -10.33 -6.85 8.74
N ALA A 453 -10.00 -6.94 10.03
CA ALA A 453 -9.21 -5.95 10.76
C ALA A 453 -8.46 -6.60 11.95
N VAL A 454 -7.21 -6.21 12.16
CA VAL A 454 -6.29 -6.75 13.17
C VAL A 454 -5.47 -5.60 13.76
N MET A 455 -5.20 -5.62 15.07
CA MET A 455 -4.20 -4.71 15.65
C MET A 455 -2.78 -5.26 15.53
N MET A 456 -1.80 -4.37 15.49
CA MET A 456 -0.39 -4.68 15.39
C MET A 456 0.40 -3.79 16.37
N ASN A 457 1.18 -4.38 17.26
CA ASN A 457 2.02 -3.64 18.20
C ASN A 457 3.48 -3.72 17.76
N TYR A 458 4.12 -2.56 17.61
CA TYR A 458 5.54 -2.41 17.39
C TYR A 458 6.26 -2.20 18.73
N TYR A 459 7.30 -2.98 18.97
CA TYR A 459 8.17 -2.82 20.13
C TYR A 459 9.55 -2.31 19.71
N SER A 460 10.09 -1.39 20.49
CA SER A 460 11.38 -0.73 20.27
C SER A 460 12.20 -0.70 21.57
N ALA A 461 13.35 -0.02 21.54
CA ALA A 461 14.10 0.29 22.76
C ALA A 461 13.32 1.24 23.68
N ILE A 462 12.55 2.16 23.09
CA ILE A 462 11.78 3.21 23.77
C ILE A 462 10.47 2.66 24.32
N ASP A 463 9.76 1.86 23.53
CA ASP A 463 8.56 1.12 23.92
C ASP A 463 8.84 -0.37 23.95
N ARG A 464 9.41 -0.78 25.08
CA ARG A 464 9.93 -2.13 25.27
C ARG A 464 8.86 -3.19 25.47
N GLY A 465 7.68 -2.78 25.97
CA GLY A 465 6.74 -3.69 26.61
C GLY A 465 7.35 -4.40 27.83
N ASN A 466 8.22 -3.73 28.59
CA ASN A 466 8.70 -4.21 29.88
C ASN A 466 8.91 -3.01 30.81
N GLU A 467 8.02 -2.84 31.77
CA GLU A 467 8.02 -1.69 32.68
C GLU A 467 9.08 -1.77 33.80
N ALA A 468 9.80 -2.89 33.96
CA ALA A 468 10.82 -3.03 34.99
C ALA A 468 12.23 -2.61 34.52
N LEU A 469 12.46 -2.50 33.21
CA LEU A 469 13.76 -2.11 32.65
C LEU A 469 13.94 -0.59 32.69
N GLN A 470 14.86 -0.10 33.52
CA GLN A 470 15.17 1.32 33.67
C GLN A 470 16.63 1.61 33.25
N ASP A 471 16.85 1.72 31.95
CA ASP A 471 18.17 1.91 31.33
C ASP A 471 18.41 3.34 30.82
N GLY A 472 17.41 4.23 30.98
CA GLY A 472 17.44 5.61 30.47
C GLY A 472 16.97 5.75 29.02
N VAL A 473 16.59 4.65 28.35
CA VAL A 473 16.03 4.63 26.99
C VAL A 473 14.57 4.20 27.01
N ASN A 474 14.26 3.11 27.71
CA ASN A 474 12.90 2.59 27.84
C ASN A 474 12.01 3.56 28.63
N LEU A 475 10.88 3.97 28.04
CA LEU A 475 9.89 4.83 28.69
C LEU A 475 9.12 4.10 29.78
N ARG A 476 9.12 2.76 29.80
CA ARG A 476 8.44 1.93 30.82
C ARG A 476 6.93 2.16 30.84
N PHE A 477 6.29 2.21 29.68
CA PHE A 477 4.83 2.22 29.60
C PHE A 477 4.22 1.03 30.35
N PRO A 478 3.02 1.19 30.94
CA PRO A 478 2.34 0.10 31.64
C PRO A 478 2.19 -1.11 30.71
N SER A 479 2.79 -2.23 31.11
CA SER A 479 2.88 -3.42 30.25
C SER A 479 3.02 -4.72 31.04
N GLY A 480 3.73 -4.68 32.17
CA GLY A 480 4.15 -5.85 32.94
C GLY A 480 5.64 -6.14 32.77
N SER A 481 6.14 -7.12 33.52
CA SER A 481 7.59 -7.37 33.63
C SER A 481 7.96 -8.86 33.61
N GLY A 482 7.02 -9.74 33.27
CA GLY A 482 7.23 -11.19 33.29
C GLY A 482 8.11 -11.70 32.13
N MET A 483 8.18 -10.94 31.03
CA MET A 483 8.93 -11.27 29.82
C MET A 483 9.96 -10.18 29.48
N PRO A 484 11.05 -10.48 28.75
CA PRO A 484 12.08 -9.49 28.39
C PRO A 484 11.59 -8.31 27.52
N TRP A 485 10.48 -8.51 26.82
CA TRP A 485 9.78 -7.51 25.99
C TRP A 485 8.35 -7.97 25.76
N GLY A 486 7.48 -7.08 25.26
CA GLY A 486 6.15 -7.46 24.77
C GLY A 486 5.15 -7.94 25.83
N ASN A 487 5.30 -7.55 27.09
CA ASN A 487 4.31 -7.84 28.14
C ASN A 487 2.99 -7.11 27.85
N ARG A 488 1.88 -7.81 28.11
CA ARG A 488 0.50 -7.35 27.80
C ARG A 488 -0.41 -7.39 29.02
N ASP A 489 0.15 -7.61 30.21
CA ASP A 489 -0.56 -7.66 31.48
C ASP A 489 -1.32 -6.37 31.77
N TYR A 490 -0.73 -5.25 31.37
CA TYR A 490 -1.24 -3.90 31.63
C TYR A 490 -1.25 -3.02 30.37
N ASP A 491 -1.06 -3.63 29.19
CA ASP A 491 -1.13 -3.00 27.86
C ASP A 491 -2.24 -3.67 27.03
N VAL A 492 -3.38 -2.99 26.88
CA VAL A 492 -4.63 -3.57 26.39
C VAL A 492 -5.06 -2.93 25.07
N ASN A 493 -5.10 -3.75 24.02
CA ASN A 493 -5.65 -3.40 22.71
C ASN A 493 -7.20 -3.42 22.71
N LEU A 494 -7.81 -2.35 22.22
CA LEU A 494 -9.25 -2.17 22.09
C LEU A 494 -9.61 -1.70 20.68
N VAL A 495 -10.31 -2.53 19.92
CA VAL A 495 -10.95 -2.11 18.67
C VAL A 495 -12.41 -1.83 18.95
N ILE A 496 -12.83 -0.58 18.76
CA ILE A 496 -14.20 -0.13 18.98
C ILE A 496 -14.84 0.15 17.63
N ALA A 497 -16.01 -0.45 17.40
CA ALA A 497 -16.72 -0.29 16.15
C ALA A 497 -18.23 -0.38 16.37
N ASP A 498 -19.00 0.40 15.63
CA ASP A 498 -20.43 0.22 15.53
C ASP A 498 -20.80 -0.89 14.55
N LYS A 499 -21.78 -1.71 14.96
CA LYS A 499 -22.35 -2.79 14.17
C LYS A 499 -23.88 -2.74 14.22
N ALA A 500 -24.48 -3.46 13.29
CA ALA A 500 -25.89 -3.73 13.16
C ALA A 500 -26.04 -5.16 12.66
N TRP A 501 -27.18 -5.76 12.98
CA TRP A 501 -27.51 -7.11 12.54
C TRP A 501 -28.99 -7.25 12.21
N ASP A 502 -29.28 -8.27 11.41
CA ASP A 502 -30.63 -8.61 11.04
C ASP A 502 -31.41 -9.28 12.19
N GLN A 503 -32.65 -9.68 11.92
CA GLN A 503 -33.50 -10.35 12.92
C GLN A 503 -33.02 -11.76 13.29
N ASN A 504 -32.10 -12.34 12.51
CA ASN A 504 -31.45 -13.62 12.80
C ASN A 504 -30.11 -13.43 13.54
N GLY A 505 -29.75 -12.19 13.88
CA GLY A 505 -28.52 -11.86 14.57
C GLY A 505 -27.28 -11.93 13.70
N GLN A 506 -27.42 -11.96 12.37
CA GLN A 506 -26.31 -11.95 11.43
C GLN A 506 -25.93 -10.53 11.06
N LEU A 507 -24.63 -10.24 10.93
CA LEU A 507 -24.18 -8.94 10.44
C LEU A 507 -24.88 -8.55 9.14
N TRP A 508 -25.23 -7.28 9.06
CA TRP A 508 -25.88 -6.69 7.90
C TRP A 508 -25.24 -5.34 7.59
N PHE A 509 -25.24 -4.98 6.31
CA PHE A 509 -24.67 -3.74 5.80
C PHE A 509 -25.47 -3.26 4.60
N ASN A 510 -25.62 -1.95 4.43
CA ASN A 510 -26.26 -1.39 3.25
C ASN A 510 -25.22 -0.86 2.25
N PRO A 511 -24.91 -1.60 1.17
CA PRO A 511 -23.93 -1.16 0.18
C PRO A 511 -24.42 -0.01 -0.71
N PHE A 512 -25.73 0.30 -0.68
CA PHE A 512 -26.33 1.33 -1.54
C PHE A 512 -26.33 2.73 -0.92
N ASN A 513 -25.95 2.88 0.35
CA ASN A 513 -25.83 4.20 0.97
C ASN A 513 -24.41 4.74 0.78
N THR A 514 -24.26 5.73 -0.08
CA THR A 514 -22.97 6.39 -0.35
C THR A 514 -22.61 7.50 0.64
N ASP A 515 -23.53 7.87 1.54
CA ASP A 515 -23.31 8.92 2.56
C ASP A 515 -22.59 8.40 3.82
N GLY A 516 -22.41 7.08 3.98
CA GLY A 516 -21.85 6.46 5.18
C GLY A 516 -22.83 5.49 5.86
N PHE A 517 -22.30 4.38 6.38
CA PHE A 517 -23.09 3.36 7.08
C PHE A 517 -22.87 3.44 8.60
N LEU A 518 -23.96 3.62 9.35
CA LEU A 518 -23.95 3.60 10.81
C LEU A 518 -24.66 2.36 11.34
N GLY A 519 -23.96 1.63 12.19
CA GLY A 519 -24.53 0.66 13.11
C GLY A 519 -25.23 1.34 14.29
N ASP A 520 -26.04 0.55 14.99
CA ASP A 520 -26.81 0.98 16.15
C ASP A 520 -26.34 0.34 17.46
N GLN A 521 -25.28 -0.48 17.43
CA GLN A 521 -24.71 -1.15 18.58
C GLN A 521 -23.19 -1.01 18.58
N VAL A 522 -22.59 -0.64 19.71
CA VAL A 522 -21.13 -0.56 19.84
C VAL A 522 -20.56 -1.89 20.31
N LEU A 523 -19.54 -2.37 19.61
CA LEU A 523 -18.76 -3.53 20.00
C LEU A 523 -17.34 -3.11 20.38
N VAL A 524 -16.77 -3.80 21.35
CA VAL A 524 -15.35 -3.71 21.74
C VAL A 524 -14.74 -5.08 21.54
N ASN A 525 -13.68 -5.17 20.72
CA ASN A 525 -13.06 -6.44 20.30
C ASN A 525 -14.08 -7.44 19.74
N TRP A 526 -15.01 -6.94 18.92
CA TRP A 526 -16.15 -7.69 18.38
C TRP A 526 -17.11 -8.28 19.43
N GLN A 527 -17.19 -7.71 20.63
CA GLN A 527 -18.17 -8.10 21.63
C GLN A 527 -19.10 -6.95 22.02
N TYR A 528 -20.37 -7.26 22.21
CA TYR A 528 -21.36 -6.32 22.71
C TYR A 528 -21.09 -5.99 24.19
N GLN A 529 -20.83 -4.71 24.47
CA GLN A 529 -20.65 -4.10 25.79
C GLN A 529 -20.00 -5.01 26.86
N PRO A 530 -18.75 -5.44 26.68
CA PRO A 530 -18.08 -6.38 27.59
C PRO A 530 -17.59 -5.71 28.88
N LYS A 531 -17.16 -6.53 29.84
CA LYS A 531 -16.42 -6.10 31.04
C LYS A 531 -14.98 -6.60 31.03
N LEU A 532 -14.05 -5.81 31.55
CA LEU A 532 -12.66 -6.19 31.77
C LEU A 532 -12.30 -6.02 33.25
N LYS A 533 -11.66 -7.03 33.83
CA LYS A 533 -11.04 -6.90 35.16
C LYS A 533 -9.69 -6.21 35.02
N VAL A 534 -9.42 -5.22 35.85
CA VAL A 534 -8.16 -4.47 35.88
C VAL A 534 -7.62 -4.42 37.29
N ARG A 535 -6.30 -4.47 37.47
CA ARG A 535 -5.64 -4.27 38.76
C ARG A 535 -5.70 -2.80 39.19
N ALA A 536 -5.72 -2.53 40.49
CA ALA A 536 -5.58 -1.18 41.06
C ALA A 536 -4.14 -0.65 40.86
N ARG A 537 -3.80 -0.27 39.62
CA ARG A 537 -2.51 0.27 39.16
C ARG A 537 -2.67 0.96 37.80
N SER A 538 -1.59 1.44 37.20
CA SER A 538 -1.61 2.01 35.84
C SER A 538 -1.78 0.95 34.76
N TYR A 539 -2.59 1.28 33.75
CA TYR A 539 -2.80 0.51 32.53
C TYR A 539 -2.67 1.44 31.32
N ARG A 540 -2.17 0.88 30.22
CA ARG A 540 -2.15 1.45 28.88
C ARG A 540 -3.29 0.86 28.06
N PHE A 541 -4.07 1.69 27.37
CA PHE A 541 -5.14 1.26 26.49
C PHE A 541 -4.90 1.79 25.07
N ARG A 542 -4.69 0.88 24.12
CA ARG A 542 -4.52 1.17 22.69
C ARG A 542 -5.87 1.10 22.00
N ILE A 543 -6.52 2.25 21.79
CA ILE A 543 -7.89 2.35 21.30
C ILE A 543 -7.88 2.67 19.82
N LEU A 544 -8.35 1.75 18.99
CA LEU A 544 -8.62 1.94 17.56
C LEU A 544 -10.11 2.19 17.32
N ASN A 545 -10.45 3.22 16.55
CA ASN A 545 -11.76 3.31 15.92
C ASN A 545 -11.79 2.43 14.65
N GLY A 546 -12.35 1.22 14.79
CA GLY A 546 -12.51 0.23 13.72
C GLY A 546 -13.89 0.26 13.06
N SER A 547 -14.64 1.37 13.19
CA SER A 547 -15.87 1.61 12.43
C SER A 547 -15.57 1.86 10.94
N VAL A 548 -16.62 1.99 10.14
CA VAL A 548 -16.52 2.34 8.70
C VAL A 548 -16.93 3.78 8.40
N SER A 549 -17.85 4.36 9.19
CA SER A 549 -18.31 5.74 9.01
C SER A 549 -18.58 6.50 10.31
N ARG A 550 -18.43 5.84 11.47
CA ARG A 550 -18.76 6.43 12.77
C ARG A 550 -17.55 7.06 13.45
N TYR A 551 -17.80 8.21 14.06
CA TYR A 551 -16.86 8.89 14.93
C TYR A 551 -17.28 8.66 16.38
N PHE A 552 -16.31 8.68 17.29
CA PHE A 552 -16.56 8.56 18.72
C PHE A 552 -15.96 9.72 19.49
N LYS A 553 -16.51 10.00 20.66
CA LYS A 553 -15.90 10.88 21.65
C LYS A 553 -16.09 10.23 23.02
N PHE A 554 -15.01 9.79 23.64
CA PHE A 554 -15.07 8.92 24.81
C PHE A 554 -14.76 9.66 26.10
N ALA A 555 -15.61 9.47 27.11
CA ALA A 555 -15.37 9.88 28.48
C ALA A 555 -15.04 8.67 29.35
N VAL A 556 -14.26 8.88 30.42
CA VAL A 556 -14.01 7.85 31.45
C VAL A 556 -14.61 8.31 32.78
N VAL A 557 -15.50 7.48 33.34
CA VAL A 557 -16.17 7.79 34.61
C VAL A 557 -16.15 6.61 35.56
N ARG A 558 -16.18 6.93 36.85
CA ARG A 558 -16.34 5.96 37.93
C ARG A 558 -17.76 6.02 38.51
N GLU A 559 -18.35 4.86 38.75
CA GLU A 559 -19.60 4.69 39.49
C GLU A 559 -19.39 4.90 41.00
N ILE A 560 -20.27 5.68 41.62
CA ILE A 560 -20.27 5.99 43.04
C ILE A 560 -21.66 5.68 43.61
N ALA A 561 -21.71 4.87 44.67
CA ALA A 561 -22.95 4.60 45.38
C ALA A 561 -23.48 5.87 46.08
N GLY A 562 -24.78 6.11 45.98
CA GLY A 562 -25.42 7.33 46.47
C GLY A 562 -25.29 8.51 45.52
N ASN A 563 -25.43 9.72 46.07
CA ASN A 563 -25.47 10.98 45.32
C ASN A 563 -24.23 11.88 45.54
N SER A 564 -23.11 11.29 45.95
CA SER A 564 -21.88 12.04 46.28
C SER A 564 -20.94 12.29 45.10
N GLY A 565 -21.20 11.65 43.95
CA GLY A 565 -20.48 11.91 42.71
C GLY A 565 -20.86 13.24 42.05
N GLU A 566 -20.05 13.63 41.08
CA GLU A 566 -20.19 14.85 40.27
C GLU A 566 -21.48 14.87 39.43
N PHE A 567 -21.80 13.74 38.78
CA PHE A 567 -22.98 13.59 37.93
C PHE A 567 -23.97 12.63 38.57
N LYS A 568 -25.26 12.96 38.52
CA LYS A 568 -26.33 12.05 38.98
C LYS A 568 -26.52 10.93 37.97
N GLY A 569 -26.73 9.71 38.45
CA GLY A 569 -27.17 8.61 37.62
C GLY A 569 -28.67 8.63 37.34
N PRO A 570 -29.22 7.54 36.76
CA PRO A 570 -30.63 7.45 36.42
C PRO A 570 -31.51 7.69 37.66
N SER A 571 -32.66 8.33 37.46
CA SER A 571 -33.59 8.63 38.54
C SER A 571 -33.97 7.35 39.31
N GLY A 572 -33.84 7.38 40.64
CA GLY A 572 -34.13 6.23 41.51
C GLY A 572 -33.03 5.15 41.57
N SER A 573 -31.93 5.28 40.83
CA SER A 573 -30.82 4.29 40.86
C SER A 573 -29.98 4.31 42.14
N ASN A 574 -30.01 5.41 42.89
CA ASN A 574 -29.10 5.67 44.03
C ASN A 574 -27.62 5.52 43.64
N VAL A 575 -27.28 5.94 42.42
CA VAL A 575 -25.93 5.95 41.87
C VAL A 575 -25.61 7.34 41.31
N SER A 576 -24.36 7.75 41.46
CA SER A 576 -23.76 8.94 40.85
C SER A 576 -22.43 8.57 40.20
N TYR A 577 -21.81 9.50 39.49
CA TYR A 577 -20.57 9.28 38.76
C TYR A 577 -19.59 10.42 38.99
N ALA A 578 -18.30 10.12 38.92
CA ALA A 578 -17.24 11.13 38.87
C ALA A 578 -16.34 10.88 37.67
N ARG A 579 -15.85 11.95 37.05
CA ARG A 579 -14.80 11.86 36.01
C ARG A 579 -13.54 11.20 36.53
N VAL A 580 -12.87 10.46 35.65
CA VAL A 580 -11.59 9.80 35.92
C VAL A 580 -10.55 10.38 34.97
N PRO A 581 -9.65 11.24 35.46
CA PRO A 581 -8.56 11.77 34.66
C PRO A 581 -7.65 10.67 34.11
N PHE A 582 -7.11 10.93 32.92
CA PHE A 582 -6.15 10.07 32.22
C PHE A 582 -5.16 10.93 31.42
N HIS A 583 -4.12 10.30 30.88
CA HIS A 583 -3.15 10.93 30.01
C HIS A 583 -3.15 10.27 28.64
N MET A 584 -3.16 11.05 27.57
CA MET A 584 -2.86 10.53 26.22
C MET A 584 -1.35 10.58 26.00
N ILE A 585 -0.77 9.46 25.58
CA ILE A 585 0.68 9.31 25.36
C ILE A 585 1.04 9.08 23.89
N ALA A 586 0.07 8.63 23.10
CA ALA A 586 0.22 8.40 21.67
C ALA A 586 -1.11 8.67 20.97
N ASN A 587 -1.05 9.09 19.71
CA ASN A 587 -2.19 9.06 18.81
C ASN A 587 -1.90 8.14 17.60
N ASP A 588 -2.59 8.35 16.48
CA ASP A 588 -2.45 7.61 15.24
C ASP A 588 -1.00 7.64 14.73
N GLY A 589 -0.32 8.78 14.75
CA GLY A 589 1.13 8.81 14.48
C GLY A 589 2.00 8.51 15.71
N ASN A 590 1.49 7.64 16.60
CA ASN A 590 2.21 7.03 17.70
C ASN A 590 2.72 7.98 18.78
N ILE A 591 3.81 7.59 19.44
CA ILE A 591 4.26 8.15 20.72
C ILE A 591 4.56 9.64 20.53
N MET A 592 3.94 10.47 21.36
CA MET A 592 4.05 11.91 21.28
C MET A 592 5.31 12.44 21.98
N GLU A 593 5.62 13.73 21.79
CA GLU A 593 6.67 14.42 22.53
C GLU A 593 6.30 14.60 24.01
N HIS A 594 5.03 14.88 24.30
CA HIS A 594 4.51 15.08 25.65
C HIS A 594 3.26 14.27 25.92
N ALA A 595 3.07 13.87 27.18
CA ALA A 595 1.83 13.24 27.62
C ALA A 595 0.77 14.32 27.91
N VAL A 596 -0.38 14.26 27.24
CA VAL A 596 -1.42 15.27 27.35
C VAL A 596 -2.39 14.93 28.49
N PRO A 597 -2.52 15.78 29.52
CA PRO A 597 -3.37 15.50 30.68
C PRO A 597 -4.84 15.89 30.42
N PHE A 598 -5.74 14.91 30.43
CA PHE A 598 -7.19 15.11 30.36
C PHE A 598 -7.77 15.21 31.79
N ASP A 599 -7.25 16.17 32.57
CA ASP A 599 -7.56 16.37 34.00
C ASP A 599 -8.29 17.68 34.31
N GLY A 600 -8.58 18.47 33.27
CA GLY A 600 -9.23 19.78 33.39
C GLY A 600 -8.32 20.92 33.86
N THR A 601 -7.00 20.73 33.84
CA THR A 601 -6.03 21.77 34.23
C THR A 601 -5.59 22.67 33.07
N MET A 602 -5.93 22.31 31.83
CA MET A 602 -5.51 23.00 30.60
C MET A 602 -6.67 23.15 29.62
N ASP A 603 -6.62 24.23 28.84
CA ASP A 603 -7.40 24.38 27.62
C ASP A 603 -6.65 23.64 26.50
N LEU A 604 -7.20 22.51 26.07
CA LEU A 604 -6.51 21.57 25.19
C LEU A 604 -6.77 21.82 23.69
N ASN A 605 -7.88 22.50 23.34
CA ASN A 605 -8.23 22.88 21.96
C ASN A 605 -8.02 24.37 21.65
N GLY A 606 -7.72 25.19 22.65
CA GLY A 606 -7.53 26.63 22.50
C GLY A 606 -8.84 27.42 22.36
N ASP A 607 -9.96 26.86 22.82
CA ASP A 607 -11.29 27.51 22.72
C ASP A 607 -11.65 28.37 23.95
N GLY A 608 -10.76 28.40 24.96
CA GLY A 608 -10.93 29.12 26.22
C GLY A 608 -11.61 28.32 27.33
N LYS A 609 -11.94 27.03 27.11
CA LYS A 609 -12.56 26.14 28.10
C LYS A 609 -11.58 25.05 28.54
N THR A 610 -11.77 24.57 29.76
CA THR A 610 -10.91 23.54 30.38
C THR A 610 -11.70 22.29 30.76
N ASP A 611 -13.03 22.37 30.75
CA ASP A 611 -13.93 21.34 31.25
C ASP A 611 -14.46 20.40 30.15
N ASP A 612 -14.43 20.82 28.89
CA ASP A 612 -14.91 20.09 27.71
C ASP A 612 -14.02 18.91 27.30
N ASN A 613 -12.73 18.95 27.67
CA ASN A 613 -11.78 17.83 27.56
C ASN A 613 -11.34 17.26 28.91
N ASN A 614 -11.99 17.59 30.03
CA ASN A 614 -11.66 16.94 31.31
C ASN A 614 -12.25 15.53 31.36
N ALA A 615 -11.36 14.52 31.40
CA ALA A 615 -11.66 13.10 31.29
C ALA A 615 -12.50 12.73 30.05
N ILE A 616 -12.37 13.50 28.97
CA ILE A 616 -13.08 13.34 27.70
C ILE A 616 -12.05 13.46 26.56
N LEU A 617 -11.84 12.36 25.84
CA LEU A 617 -10.98 12.33 24.64
C LEU A 617 -11.50 13.28 23.56
N PRO A 618 -10.63 13.78 22.67
CA PRO A 618 -11.10 14.49 21.48
C PRO A 618 -11.91 13.55 20.59
N LEU A 619 -12.63 14.12 19.62
CA LEU A 619 -13.26 13.33 18.56
C LEU A 619 -12.23 12.35 17.95
N GLN A 620 -12.63 11.09 17.81
CA GLN A 620 -11.85 10.02 17.19
C GLN A 620 -12.54 9.64 15.89
N GLY A 621 -11.92 9.99 14.77
CA GLY A 621 -12.32 9.57 13.43
C GLY A 621 -12.01 8.11 13.17
N ILE A 622 -12.53 7.60 12.05
CA ILE A 622 -12.26 6.24 11.61
C ILE A 622 -10.76 6.08 11.38
N ALA A 623 -10.21 4.91 11.74
CA ALA A 623 -8.79 4.57 11.68
C ALA A 623 -7.86 5.32 12.62
N GLU A 624 -8.32 6.34 13.35
CA GLU A 624 -7.49 6.97 14.37
C GLU A 624 -7.27 6.05 15.56
N ARG A 625 -6.07 6.12 16.14
CA ARG A 625 -5.67 5.37 17.32
C ARG A 625 -5.37 6.34 18.43
N TYR A 626 -5.81 6.06 19.65
CA TYR A 626 -5.42 6.80 20.84
C TYR A 626 -4.91 5.86 21.90
N ASP A 627 -3.77 6.21 22.46
CA ASP A 627 -3.17 5.47 23.54
C ASP A 627 -3.20 6.27 24.83
N ILE A 628 -3.89 5.73 25.83
CA ILE A 628 -4.10 6.41 27.09
C ILE A 628 -3.60 5.60 28.28
N ILE A 629 -3.09 6.31 29.29
CA ILE A 629 -2.78 5.75 30.59
C ILE A 629 -3.86 6.12 31.59
N ILE A 630 -4.47 5.11 32.21
CA ILE A 630 -5.40 5.26 33.34
C ILE A 630 -4.76 4.64 34.57
N ASN A 631 -4.68 5.39 35.68
CA ASN A 631 -4.19 4.88 36.95
C ASN A 631 -5.34 4.51 37.89
N PHE A 632 -5.63 3.22 38.03
CA PHE A 632 -6.72 2.69 38.87
C PHE A 632 -6.38 2.64 40.37
N ALA A 633 -5.25 3.21 40.80
CA ALA A 633 -4.89 3.39 42.21
C ALA A 633 -4.91 4.86 42.66
N LYS A 634 -5.11 5.81 41.73
CA LYS A 634 -5.20 7.26 42.00
C LYS A 634 -6.66 7.73 41.95
N ASN A 635 -6.88 9.03 42.14
CA ASN A 635 -8.18 9.70 41.97
C ASN A 635 -9.31 9.11 42.85
N GLY A 636 -8.94 8.58 44.01
CA GLY A 636 -9.83 7.96 44.98
C GLY A 636 -10.39 6.59 44.56
N ILE A 637 -9.93 6.02 43.44
CA ILE A 637 -10.33 4.70 42.93
C ILE A 637 -9.85 3.60 43.90
N LYS A 638 -10.70 2.61 44.15
CA LYS A 638 -10.41 1.48 45.04
C LYS A 638 -10.87 0.15 44.42
N ALA A 639 -10.30 -0.96 44.91
CA ALA A 639 -10.74 -2.29 44.51
C ALA A 639 -12.25 -2.47 44.73
N GLY A 640 -12.93 -3.07 43.77
CA GLY A 640 -14.39 -3.20 43.71
C GLY A 640 -15.12 -2.06 43.00
N ASP A 641 -14.46 -0.91 42.77
CA ASP A 641 -15.05 0.18 41.98
C ASP A 641 -15.28 -0.28 40.53
N LYS A 642 -16.34 0.27 39.92
CA LYS A 642 -16.68 0.08 38.51
C LYS A 642 -16.46 1.37 37.76
N LEU A 643 -15.74 1.29 36.65
CA LEU A 643 -15.55 2.41 35.74
C LEU A 643 -16.17 2.07 34.39
N TYR A 644 -16.51 3.10 33.62
CA TYR A 644 -17.08 2.96 32.30
C TYR A 644 -16.36 3.88 31.32
N ILE A 645 -16.09 3.34 30.12
CA ILE A 645 -15.86 4.17 28.94
C ILE A 645 -17.24 4.50 28.37
N VAL A 646 -17.48 5.77 28.06
CA VAL A 646 -18.79 6.30 27.64
C VAL A 646 -18.62 7.06 26.35
N ASN A 647 -19.33 6.66 25.28
CA ASN A 647 -19.41 7.48 24.07
C ASN A 647 -20.43 8.60 24.28
N ILE A 648 -20.06 9.82 23.93
CA ILE A 648 -20.92 11.01 23.97
C ILE A 648 -21.19 11.60 22.59
N MET A 649 -20.63 11.04 21.51
CA MET A 649 -20.81 11.58 20.16
C MET A 649 -22.09 11.01 19.51
N GLU A 650 -23.06 11.89 19.27
CA GLU A 650 -24.29 11.57 18.53
C GLU A 650 -24.04 11.67 17.03
N HIS A 651 -24.57 10.69 16.28
CA HIS A 651 -24.78 10.81 14.86
C HIS A 651 -26.27 10.75 14.53
N GLU A 652 -26.67 11.40 13.45
CA GLU A 652 -28.01 11.24 12.87
C GLU A 652 -27.96 10.44 11.57
N THR A 653 -26.92 10.64 10.78
CA THR A 653 -26.73 10.02 9.46
C THR A 653 -25.24 9.77 9.20
N GLY A 654 -24.91 9.05 8.13
CA GLY A 654 -23.52 8.77 7.74
C GLY A 654 -22.66 10.01 7.41
N LYS A 655 -23.28 11.20 7.26
CA LYS A 655 -22.59 12.41 6.79
C LYS A 655 -21.43 12.86 7.66
N GLY A 656 -21.53 12.56 8.95
CA GLY A 656 -20.59 12.99 9.96
C GLY A 656 -21.26 13.04 11.32
N PRO A 657 -20.50 13.44 12.35
CA PRO A 657 -21.04 13.70 13.68
C PRO A 657 -22.12 14.79 13.66
N LYS A 658 -23.05 14.73 14.61
CA LYS A 658 -24.06 15.79 14.80
C LYS A 658 -23.66 16.74 15.92
N GLN A 659 -23.41 16.18 17.11
CA GLN A 659 -23.02 16.94 18.29
C GLN A 659 -22.52 15.99 19.40
N ALA A 660 -21.69 16.52 20.30
CA ALA A 660 -21.40 15.86 21.56
C ALA A 660 -22.55 16.08 22.56
N ILE A 661 -23.13 15.01 23.08
CA ILE A 661 -24.16 15.06 24.12
C ILE A 661 -23.49 15.35 25.47
N PRO A 662 -24.04 16.25 26.31
CA PRO A 662 -23.50 16.49 27.64
C PRO A 662 -23.37 15.19 28.45
N LEU A 663 -22.19 14.93 29.02
CA LEU A 663 -21.90 13.71 29.78
C LEU A 663 -22.92 13.47 30.91
N ALA A 664 -23.35 14.54 31.59
CA ALA A 664 -24.38 14.48 32.63
C ALA A 664 -25.70 13.90 32.12
N ASP A 665 -26.14 14.27 30.91
CA ASP A 665 -27.41 13.85 30.33
C ASP A 665 -27.35 12.37 29.89
N VAL A 666 -26.19 11.91 29.40
CA VAL A 666 -25.95 10.49 29.07
C VAL A 666 -26.00 9.63 30.34
N LEU A 667 -25.31 10.05 31.40
CA LEU A 667 -25.20 9.29 32.65
C LEU A 667 -26.48 9.26 33.47
N SER A 668 -27.27 10.33 33.42
CA SER A 668 -28.58 10.40 34.07
C SER A 668 -29.70 9.74 33.27
N GLU A 669 -29.40 9.22 32.07
CA GLU A 669 -30.37 8.72 31.09
C GLU A 669 -31.44 9.77 30.68
N LYS A 670 -31.08 11.06 30.77
CA LYS A 670 -31.91 12.14 30.20
C LYS A 670 -31.84 12.13 28.67
N TYR A 671 -30.67 11.78 28.13
CA TYR A 671 -30.50 11.37 26.74
C TYR A 671 -30.43 9.83 26.71
N LYS A 672 -31.48 9.19 26.19
CA LYS A 672 -31.56 7.73 26.10
C LYS A 672 -32.39 7.33 24.89
N ALA A 673 -31.74 6.68 23.93
CA ALA A 673 -32.40 6.08 22.79
C ALA A 673 -33.37 4.98 23.24
N VAL A 674 -34.58 4.98 22.69
CA VAL A 674 -35.61 3.98 22.96
C VAL A 674 -36.22 3.48 21.66
N ILE A 675 -36.60 2.21 21.60
CA ILE A 675 -37.30 1.66 20.43
C ILE A 675 -38.79 2.00 20.54
N LYS A 676 -39.33 2.62 19.48
CA LYS A 676 -40.75 2.92 19.33
C LYS A 676 -41.33 2.18 18.13
N GLN A 677 -42.54 1.66 18.28
CA GLN A 677 -43.28 1.07 17.16
C GLN A 677 -43.91 2.18 16.30
N THR A 678 -43.62 2.16 15.00
CA THR A 678 -44.17 3.08 14.00
C THR A 678 -44.93 2.30 12.92
N SER A 679 -45.58 3.00 11.99
CA SER A 679 -46.20 2.37 10.81
C SER A 679 -45.19 1.64 9.90
N SER A 680 -43.91 2.00 9.96
CA SER A 680 -42.82 1.37 9.21
C SER A 680 -42.08 0.31 10.03
N GLY A 681 -42.56 -0.02 11.23
CA GLY A 681 -41.96 -0.98 12.16
C GLY A 681 -41.22 -0.33 13.33
N PRO A 682 -40.45 -1.11 14.11
CA PRO A 682 -39.65 -0.58 15.21
C PRO A 682 -38.56 0.36 14.67
N GLN A 683 -38.41 1.51 15.31
CA GLN A 683 -37.37 2.50 15.01
C GLN A 683 -36.82 3.07 16.32
N TRP A 684 -35.57 3.52 16.31
CA TRP A 684 -35.01 4.28 17.42
C TRP A 684 -35.62 5.68 17.48
N ASP A 685 -35.96 6.12 18.68
CA ASP A 685 -36.50 7.44 19.01
C ASP A 685 -35.73 8.03 20.21
N ASN A 686 -35.76 9.36 20.37
CA ASN A 686 -35.10 10.09 21.47
C ASN A 686 -33.57 9.92 21.60
N GLY A 687 -32.85 9.59 20.51
CA GLY A 687 -31.39 9.66 20.46
C GLY A 687 -30.70 8.48 19.78
N ASP A 688 -29.38 8.60 19.62
CA ASP A 688 -28.49 7.60 19.02
C ASP A 688 -28.14 6.50 20.06
N PRO A 689 -28.49 5.23 19.82
CA PRO A 689 -28.29 4.13 20.76
C PRO A 689 -26.82 3.80 21.01
N VAL A 690 -25.88 4.31 20.20
CA VAL A 690 -24.45 4.16 20.48
C VAL A 690 -23.93 5.20 21.49
N VAL A 691 -24.71 6.23 21.82
CA VAL A 691 -24.38 7.19 22.87
C VAL A 691 -24.72 6.56 24.22
N GLY A 692 -23.70 6.34 25.04
CA GLY A 692 -23.84 5.60 26.29
C GLY A 692 -22.56 4.87 26.69
N LYS A 693 -22.68 4.05 27.73
CA LYS A 693 -21.57 3.22 28.24
C LYS A 693 -21.23 2.14 27.22
N VAL A 694 -19.95 2.04 26.81
CA VAL A 694 -19.49 1.09 25.79
C VAL A 694 -18.79 -0.14 26.37
N MET A 695 -18.12 -0.01 27.50
CA MET A 695 -17.52 -1.12 28.24
C MET A 695 -17.36 -0.79 29.73
N GLN A 696 -17.26 -1.83 30.56
CA GLN A 696 -17.05 -1.71 32.01
C GLN A 696 -15.65 -2.20 32.41
N LEU A 697 -15.01 -1.47 33.31
CA LEU A 697 -13.73 -1.82 33.92
C LEU A 697 -13.98 -2.10 35.41
N VAL A 698 -13.60 -3.28 35.89
CA VAL A 698 -13.85 -3.72 37.27
C VAL A 698 -12.52 -3.82 38.02
N VAL A 699 -12.31 -2.92 38.98
CA VAL A 699 -11.02 -2.80 39.68
C VAL A 699 -10.83 -3.94 40.67
N GLN A 700 -9.69 -4.62 40.59
CA GLN A 700 -9.26 -5.73 41.42
C GLN A 700 -8.09 -5.30 42.31
N PRO A 701 -7.92 -5.91 43.49
CA PRO A 701 -6.75 -5.67 44.32
C PRO A 701 -5.44 -5.94 43.56
N TYR A 702 -4.44 -5.11 43.82
CA TYR A 702 -3.07 -5.30 43.35
C TYR A 702 -2.12 -5.28 44.55
N SER A 703 -1.31 -6.32 44.69
CA SER A 703 -0.36 -6.47 45.80
C SER A 703 1.09 -6.19 45.37
N GLY A 704 1.33 -5.99 44.07
CA GLY A 704 2.65 -5.66 43.55
C GLY A 704 2.94 -4.16 43.65
N GLN A 705 4.12 -3.77 43.17
CA GLN A 705 4.49 -2.37 43.01
C GLN A 705 4.29 -1.96 41.55
N ASP A 706 3.56 -0.87 41.32
CA ASP A 706 3.48 -0.27 39.99
C ASP A 706 4.79 0.47 39.72
N VAL A 707 5.56 -0.05 38.77
CA VAL A 707 6.86 0.50 38.37
C VAL A 707 6.82 1.11 36.96
N SER A 708 5.63 1.22 36.37
CA SER A 708 5.44 1.92 35.10
C SER A 708 5.72 3.42 35.24
N MET A 709 5.99 4.09 34.12
CA MET A 709 6.20 5.54 34.12
C MET A 709 5.00 6.31 34.67
N ASP A 710 5.28 7.44 35.32
CA ASP A 710 4.25 8.43 35.65
C ASP A 710 4.10 9.43 34.48
N PRO A 711 2.99 9.42 33.73
CA PRO A 711 2.80 10.33 32.60
C PRO A 711 2.79 11.81 33.01
N SER A 712 2.51 12.13 34.27
CA SER A 712 2.55 13.52 34.74
C SER A 712 3.96 14.14 34.70
N ALA A 713 5.02 13.32 34.64
CA ALA A 713 6.40 13.79 34.48
C ALA A 713 6.71 14.29 33.05
N TYR A 714 5.86 13.96 32.08
CA TYR A 714 6.05 14.24 30.65
C TYR A 714 5.03 15.26 30.10
N GLU A 715 4.29 15.93 30.99
CA GLU A 715 3.31 16.94 30.58
C GLU A 715 3.97 18.16 29.93
N PRO A 716 3.30 18.81 28.96
CA PRO A 716 3.74 20.10 28.46
C PRO A 716 3.65 21.16 29.57
N ALA A 717 4.23 22.34 29.33
CA ALA A 717 4.10 23.47 30.26
C ALA A 717 2.62 23.84 30.46
N LYS A 718 2.22 24.07 31.72
CA LYS A 718 0.83 24.43 32.07
C LYS A 718 0.79 25.45 33.22
N PRO A 719 -0.36 26.13 33.47
CA PRO A 719 -0.43 27.14 34.52
C PRO A 719 0.10 26.64 35.87
N GLY A 720 1.16 27.28 36.38
CA GLY A 720 1.79 26.92 37.65
C GLY A 720 2.74 25.71 37.61
N LYS A 721 3.00 25.10 36.46
CA LYS A 721 3.93 23.96 36.29
C LYS A 721 4.77 24.13 35.02
N ALA A 722 6.09 24.09 35.18
CA ALA A 722 7.02 24.12 34.05
C ALA A 722 6.89 22.87 33.16
N GLU A 723 7.41 22.96 31.94
CA GLU A 723 7.49 21.84 31.00
C GLU A 723 8.17 20.62 31.66
N GLY A 724 7.59 19.44 31.42
CA GLY A 724 8.14 18.17 31.87
C GLY A 724 9.23 17.62 30.96
N LEU A 725 9.51 16.32 31.13
CA LEU A 725 10.38 15.55 30.23
C LEU A 725 9.71 15.34 28.87
N LYS A 726 10.51 15.06 27.85
CA LYS A 726 10.05 14.67 26.52
C LYS A 726 10.13 13.16 26.35
N MET A 727 9.11 12.56 25.76
CA MET A 727 9.11 11.17 25.33
C MET A 727 9.84 11.06 23.99
N ILE A 728 9.20 11.41 22.87
CA ILE A 728 9.82 11.44 21.54
C ILE A 728 9.70 12.83 20.91
N PRO A 729 10.79 13.62 20.83
CA PRO A 729 10.77 14.91 20.16
C PRO A 729 10.35 14.82 18.68
N LEU A 730 9.64 15.83 18.20
CA LEU A 730 9.25 15.90 16.79
C LEU A 730 10.46 16.12 15.86
N THR A 731 10.40 15.55 14.66
CA THR A 731 11.43 15.73 13.62
C THR A 731 11.37 17.08 12.91
N ILE A 732 10.33 17.88 13.18
CA ILE A 732 10.16 19.25 12.69
C ILE A 732 9.73 20.13 13.86
N ASP A 733 10.56 21.12 14.21
CA ASP A 733 10.22 22.16 15.18
C ASP A 733 9.56 23.33 14.46
N ARG A 734 8.25 23.50 14.68
CA ARG A 734 7.43 24.56 14.09
C ARG A 734 7.91 25.97 14.43
N THR A 735 8.72 26.14 15.47
CA THR A 735 9.20 27.45 15.93
C THR A 735 10.65 27.72 15.53
N ALA A 736 11.41 26.69 15.17
CA ALA A 736 12.80 26.83 14.79
C ALA A 736 12.94 27.51 13.42
N ALA A 737 13.73 28.59 13.36
CA ALA A 737 13.97 29.33 12.12
C ALA A 737 14.56 28.46 11.00
N ALA A 738 15.38 27.46 11.36
CA ALA A 738 15.95 26.51 10.40
C ALA A 738 14.89 25.63 9.74
N ASP A 739 13.93 25.12 10.52
CA ASP A 739 12.86 24.26 9.98
C ASP A 739 11.82 25.08 9.22
N GLN A 740 11.51 26.30 9.66
CA GLN A 740 10.69 27.24 8.89
C GLN A 740 11.30 27.56 7.51
N ALA A 741 12.64 27.67 7.42
CA ALA A 741 13.32 27.84 6.14
C ALA A 741 13.19 26.60 5.24
N LYS A 742 13.27 25.39 5.80
CA LYS A 742 13.06 24.13 5.06
C LYS A 742 11.63 23.99 4.56
N LEU A 743 10.64 24.24 5.42
CA LEU A 743 9.21 24.17 5.07
C LEU A 743 8.84 25.14 3.95
N LYS A 744 9.46 26.33 3.94
CA LYS A 744 9.31 27.30 2.85
C LYS A 744 9.92 26.82 1.52
N ALA A 745 10.97 26.01 1.57
CA ALA A 745 11.66 25.48 0.39
C ALA A 745 11.10 24.13 -0.10
N ALA A 746 10.32 23.44 0.74
CA ALA A 746 9.64 22.19 0.40
C ALA A 746 8.66 22.37 -0.77
N ARG A 747 8.28 21.28 -1.44
CA ARG A 747 7.19 21.31 -2.44
C ARG A 747 5.84 21.40 -1.72
N HIS A 748 4.88 22.12 -2.30
CA HIS A 748 3.56 22.32 -1.70
C HIS A 748 2.48 21.66 -2.54
N ARG A 749 1.61 20.85 -1.95
CA ARG A 749 0.47 20.24 -2.69
C ARG A 749 -0.84 20.57 -2.02
N GLU A 750 -1.90 20.63 -2.81
CA GLU A 750 -3.27 20.78 -2.30
C GLU A 750 -4.16 19.64 -2.77
N PHE A 751 -4.85 19.02 -1.81
CA PHE A 751 -5.85 17.99 -2.03
C PHE A 751 -7.19 18.44 -1.45
N ILE A 752 -8.21 18.56 -2.30
CA ILE A 752 -9.55 19.01 -1.89
C ILE A 752 -10.52 17.83 -1.99
N PHE A 753 -10.99 17.36 -0.84
CA PHE A 753 -11.93 16.26 -0.69
C PHE A 753 -13.36 16.77 -0.74
N GLY A 754 -14.18 16.32 -1.69
CA GLY A 754 -15.56 16.77 -1.79
C GLY A 754 -16.49 15.87 -2.59
N ARG A 755 -17.65 16.42 -2.95
CA ARG A 755 -18.66 15.77 -3.82
C ARG A 755 -18.90 16.47 -5.15
N SER A 756 -18.19 17.58 -5.40
CA SER A 756 -18.36 18.27 -6.68
C SER A 756 -17.81 17.39 -7.79
N ASP A 757 -18.40 17.45 -8.98
CA ASP A 757 -17.85 16.81 -10.19
C ASP A 757 -17.94 15.26 -10.21
N GLY A 758 -18.58 14.64 -9.21
CA GLY A 758 -18.87 13.20 -9.15
C GLY A 758 -20.15 12.81 -9.88
N THR A 759 -20.43 11.50 -9.94
CA THR A 759 -21.69 10.95 -10.49
C THR A 759 -22.63 10.54 -9.34
N ASP A 760 -23.89 10.19 -9.64
CA ASP A 760 -24.81 9.69 -8.62
C ASP A 760 -24.30 8.39 -7.94
N THR A 761 -23.54 7.57 -8.68
CA THR A 761 -23.00 6.29 -8.20
C THR A 761 -21.59 6.41 -7.62
N SER A 762 -20.81 7.40 -8.04
CA SER A 762 -19.49 7.74 -7.49
C SER A 762 -19.46 9.23 -7.14
N PRO A 763 -20.21 9.65 -6.11
CA PRO A 763 -20.41 11.06 -5.81
C PRO A 763 -19.19 11.73 -5.20
N TRP A 764 -18.20 10.97 -4.72
CA TRP A 764 -17.04 11.52 -4.03
C TRP A 764 -15.85 11.72 -4.97
N THR A 765 -15.19 12.86 -4.85
CA THR A 765 -14.06 13.25 -5.69
C THR A 765 -12.94 13.88 -4.87
N ILE A 766 -11.73 13.86 -5.41
CA ILE A 766 -10.59 14.60 -4.89
C ILE A 766 -10.03 15.48 -6.01
N LYS A 767 -9.83 16.77 -5.71
CA LYS A 767 -9.11 17.72 -6.58
C LYS A 767 -7.66 17.77 -6.15
N THR A 768 -6.76 17.88 -7.11
CA THR A 768 -5.32 18.01 -6.86
C THR A 768 -4.82 19.31 -7.49
N ASP A 769 -4.12 20.14 -6.70
CA ASP A 769 -3.40 21.34 -7.14
C ASP A 769 -4.23 22.32 -7.98
N GLY A 770 -5.50 22.55 -7.58
CA GLY A 770 -6.44 23.44 -8.28
C GLY A 770 -7.07 22.85 -9.55
N GLY A 771 -6.81 21.58 -9.85
CA GLY A 771 -7.36 20.84 -10.98
C GLY A 771 -8.82 20.39 -10.82
N PHE A 772 -9.26 19.56 -11.76
CA PHE A 772 -10.60 18.95 -11.74
C PHE A 772 -10.73 17.89 -10.63
N GLY A 773 -11.95 17.68 -10.13
CA GLY A 773 -12.23 16.65 -9.14
C GLY A 773 -12.48 15.30 -9.80
N TYR A 774 -11.75 14.27 -9.40
CA TYR A 774 -11.90 12.95 -9.99
C TYR A 774 -12.34 11.91 -8.96
N SER A 775 -13.20 10.98 -9.37
CA SER A 775 -13.46 9.71 -8.68
C SER A 775 -12.29 8.75 -8.85
N MET A 776 -12.07 7.83 -7.91
CA MET A 776 -10.94 6.90 -8.00
C MET A 776 -10.90 6.15 -9.33
N ASP A 777 -9.70 6.13 -9.93
CA ASP A 777 -9.32 5.18 -10.97
C ASP A 777 -7.85 4.81 -10.69
N PRO A 778 -7.52 3.54 -10.41
CA PRO A 778 -6.15 3.13 -10.06
C PRO A 778 -5.14 3.31 -11.21
N ARG A 779 -5.61 3.63 -12.42
CA ARG A 779 -4.83 3.93 -13.62
C ARG A 779 -4.41 5.39 -13.70
N ARG A 780 -4.90 6.24 -12.80
CA ARG A 780 -4.58 7.65 -12.73
C ARG A 780 -3.61 7.95 -11.60
N ILE A 781 -2.55 8.70 -11.89
CA ILE A 781 -1.56 9.16 -10.89
C ILE A 781 -1.82 10.64 -10.61
N SER A 782 -2.17 10.96 -9.36
CA SER A 782 -2.51 12.33 -8.96
C SER A 782 -1.29 13.14 -8.52
N ALA A 783 -0.33 12.51 -7.87
CA ALA A 783 0.91 13.13 -7.41
C ALA A 783 2.08 12.16 -7.56
N ALA A 784 3.29 12.70 -7.76
CA ALA A 784 4.52 11.95 -7.84
C ALA A 784 5.62 12.61 -6.99
N PRO A 785 5.64 12.40 -5.66
CA PRO A 785 6.78 12.76 -4.83
C PRO A 785 8.05 12.06 -5.31
N GLN A 786 9.21 12.64 -5.04
CA GLN A 786 10.49 12.06 -5.45
C GLN A 786 11.29 11.61 -4.24
N LEU A 787 11.96 10.46 -4.36
CA LEU A 787 13.02 10.07 -3.43
C LEU A 787 14.25 10.97 -3.59
N ALA A 788 15.12 10.92 -2.58
CA ALA A 788 16.47 11.45 -2.69
C ALA A 788 17.28 10.62 -3.72
N SER A 789 18.28 11.22 -4.37
CA SER A 789 19.13 10.59 -5.41
C SER A 789 19.91 9.39 -4.91
N GLU A 790 19.68 8.20 -5.51
CA GLU A 790 20.24 6.84 -5.32
C GLU A 790 20.91 6.43 -3.97
N ALA A 791 20.65 5.18 -3.54
CA ALA A 791 21.29 4.57 -2.39
C ALA A 791 22.82 4.57 -2.55
N THR A 792 23.52 5.46 -1.84
CA THR A 792 24.98 5.46 -1.81
C THR A 792 25.49 4.52 -0.72
N GLN A 793 26.76 4.12 -0.82
CA GLN A 793 27.48 3.37 0.23
C GLN A 793 27.51 4.07 1.61
N GLY A 794 27.01 5.30 1.73
CA GLY A 794 27.03 6.12 2.95
C GLY A 794 25.79 6.97 3.18
N GLY A 795 24.63 6.55 2.65
CA GLY A 795 23.38 7.26 2.88
C GLY A 795 23.17 8.51 2.00
N PHE A 796 21.99 9.11 2.12
CA PHE A 796 21.60 10.30 1.38
C PHE A 796 21.86 11.57 2.20
N SER A 797 22.03 12.71 1.52
CA SER A 797 22.01 14.03 2.15
C SER A 797 21.02 14.97 1.44
N GLY A 798 20.04 15.51 2.16
CA GLY A 798 19.19 16.62 1.69
C GLY A 798 17.73 16.51 2.14
N ASP A 799 17.05 17.66 2.26
CA ASP A 799 15.61 17.78 2.54
C ASP A 799 14.76 17.79 1.25
N GLY A 800 15.31 17.36 0.12
CA GLY A 800 14.63 17.41 -1.20
C GLY A 800 13.39 16.51 -1.32
N THR A 801 13.14 15.66 -0.32
CA THR A 801 12.00 14.76 -0.22
C THR A 801 10.91 15.24 0.74
N LEU A 802 11.13 16.38 1.40
CA LEU A 802 10.15 17.03 2.24
C LEU A 802 9.11 17.72 1.36
N GLU A 803 7.84 17.41 1.59
CA GLU A 803 6.71 18.14 1.01
C GLU A 803 5.81 18.67 2.12
N VAL A 804 5.07 19.74 1.81
CA VAL A 804 4.01 20.31 2.63
C VAL A 804 2.69 20.08 1.90
N TRP A 805 1.79 19.32 2.50
CA TRP A 805 0.51 18.98 1.90
C TRP A 805 -0.61 19.71 2.63
N LYS A 806 -1.48 20.38 1.87
CA LYS A 806 -2.73 20.98 2.32
C LYS A 806 -3.88 20.04 1.98
N ILE A 807 -4.51 19.48 3.01
CA ILE A 807 -5.72 18.67 2.89
C ILE A 807 -6.91 19.55 3.27
N LYS A 808 -7.89 19.65 2.38
CA LYS A 808 -9.00 20.61 2.50
C LYS A 808 -10.35 19.99 2.26
N ASN A 809 -11.33 20.41 3.05
CA ASN A 809 -12.73 20.07 2.83
C ASN A 809 -13.33 20.95 1.71
N GLY A 810 -13.70 20.33 0.60
CA GLY A 810 -14.39 20.96 -0.52
C GLY A 810 -15.91 20.90 -0.45
N GLY A 811 -16.49 20.24 0.55
CA GLY A 811 -17.93 20.04 0.70
C GLY A 811 -18.54 20.81 1.89
N ASN A 812 -19.84 21.12 1.79
CA ASN A 812 -20.60 21.66 2.92
C ASN A 812 -21.25 20.51 3.71
N GLY A 813 -20.89 20.38 5.00
CA GLY A 813 -21.59 19.51 5.95
C GLY A 813 -21.13 18.04 5.99
N TRP A 814 -19.91 17.74 5.53
CA TRP A 814 -19.34 16.39 5.55
C TRP A 814 -18.01 16.37 6.31
N SER A 815 -17.73 15.26 6.97
CA SER A 815 -16.51 15.04 7.73
C SER A 815 -15.70 13.89 7.15
N HIS A 816 -14.42 14.14 6.90
CA HIS A 816 -13.47 13.20 6.28
C HIS A 816 -12.25 13.02 7.20
N PRO A 817 -12.00 11.81 7.73
CA PRO A 817 -10.72 11.49 8.33
C PRO A 817 -9.79 11.06 7.19
N VAL A 818 -8.96 11.95 6.67
CA VAL A 818 -8.13 11.67 5.49
C VAL A 818 -6.88 10.91 5.91
N HIS A 819 -6.69 9.70 5.40
CA HIS A 819 -5.48 8.91 5.58
C HIS A 819 -4.52 9.10 4.40
N VAL A 820 -3.23 9.28 4.71
CA VAL A 820 -2.13 9.27 3.74
C VAL A 820 -1.23 8.08 4.09
N HIS A 821 -1.04 7.17 3.13
CA HIS A 821 -0.20 5.99 3.34
C HIS A 821 1.29 6.35 3.54
N PHE A 822 2.10 5.34 3.83
CA PHE A 822 3.58 5.32 3.87
C PHE A 822 4.27 5.92 5.09
N GLU A 823 3.98 7.17 5.46
CA GLU A 823 4.70 7.80 6.57
C GLU A 823 3.82 8.82 7.29
N GLU A 824 4.12 9.04 8.57
CA GLU A 824 3.45 10.04 9.38
C GLU A 824 3.96 11.44 9.06
N GLY A 825 3.06 12.42 9.06
CA GLY A 825 3.37 13.84 8.89
C GLY A 825 3.22 14.64 10.19
N VAL A 826 3.89 15.79 10.25
CA VAL A 826 3.74 16.76 11.35
C VAL A 826 2.73 17.82 10.92
N ILE A 827 1.58 17.92 11.61
CA ILE A 827 0.60 18.98 11.35
C ILE A 827 1.24 20.34 11.65
N LEU A 828 1.34 21.21 10.66
CA LEU A 828 1.85 22.57 10.78
C LEU A 828 0.75 23.53 11.24
N SER A 829 -0.42 23.44 10.64
CA SER A 829 -1.56 24.31 10.94
C SER A 829 -2.91 23.60 10.72
N ARG A 830 -3.93 24.05 11.45
CA ARG A 830 -5.35 23.76 11.22
C ARG A 830 -6.10 25.08 11.06
N ASP A 831 -6.73 25.30 9.91
CA ASP A 831 -7.37 26.59 9.57
C ASP A 831 -6.45 27.81 9.83
N GLY A 832 -5.15 27.65 9.53
CA GLY A 832 -4.13 28.68 9.77
C GLY A 832 -3.76 28.92 11.25
N LYS A 833 -4.26 28.09 12.18
CA LYS A 833 -3.94 28.13 13.62
C LYS A 833 -3.03 26.98 14.02
N ALA A 834 -2.42 27.09 15.19
CA ALA A 834 -1.66 25.98 15.78
C ALA A 834 -2.59 24.77 16.06
N PRO A 835 -2.08 23.53 15.90
CA PRO A 835 -2.84 22.34 16.26
C PRO A 835 -3.15 22.28 17.77
N PRO A 836 -4.24 21.59 18.17
CA PRO A 836 -4.58 21.37 19.58
C PRO A 836 -3.51 20.54 20.28
N GLU A 837 -3.48 20.56 21.62
CA GLU A 837 -2.41 19.95 22.42
C GLU A 837 -2.23 18.45 22.13
N TRP A 838 -3.31 17.71 21.83
CA TRP A 838 -3.26 16.27 21.48
C TRP A 838 -2.75 15.94 20.07
N GLU A 839 -2.46 16.94 19.24
CA GLU A 839 -1.84 16.74 17.90
C GLU A 839 -0.58 17.57 17.72
N LYS A 840 -0.43 18.65 18.51
CA LYS A 840 0.75 19.50 18.53
C LYS A 840 2.03 18.74 18.84
N TRP A 841 1.94 17.73 19.69
CA TRP A 841 3.07 16.91 20.14
C TRP A 841 3.23 15.63 19.33
N ALA A 842 2.49 15.46 18.23
CA ALA A 842 2.42 14.21 17.50
C ALA A 842 2.86 14.36 16.04
N ARG A 843 3.39 13.26 15.50
CA ARG A 843 3.27 12.92 14.08
C ARG A 843 1.88 12.27 13.88
N LYS A 844 1.31 12.26 12.68
CA LYS A 844 -0.03 11.68 12.37
C LYS A 844 -0.06 11.04 10.99
N ASP A 845 -0.99 10.12 10.76
CA ASP A 845 -1.27 9.56 9.43
C ASP A 845 -2.73 9.75 9.01
N VAL A 846 -3.61 10.17 9.93
CA VAL A 846 -5.01 10.49 9.66
C VAL A 846 -5.32 11.94 10.05
N TYR A 847 -5.88 12.69 9.11
CA TYR A 847 -6.13 14.12 9.20
C TYR A 847 -7.63 14.41 9.07
N ARG A 848 -8.29 14.68 10.20
CA ARG A 848 -9.71 15.07 10.20
C ARG A 848 -9.90 16.44 9.55
N ILE A 849 -10.79 16.51 8.56
CA ILE A 849 -11.35 17.74 7.99
C ILE A 849 -12.88 17.67 8.00
N GLY A 850 -13.58 18.75 8.35
CA GLY A 850 -15.02 18.73 8.58
C GLY A 850 -15.53 19.91 9.41
N PRO A 851 -16.85 20.09 9.52
CA PRO A 851 -17.46 21.16 10.31
C PRO A 851 -17.46 20.91 11.83
N ASP A 852 -16.94 19.78 12.30
CA ASP A 852 -17.00 19.39 13.71
C ASP A 852 -16.08 20.22 14.61
N ALA A 853 -16.41 20.31 15.90
CA ALA A 853 -15.69 21.14 16.87
C ALA A 853 -14.19 20.79 17.04
N ASP A 854 -13.83 19.51 16.92
CA ASP A 854 -12.44 19.01 17.02
C ASP A 854 -11.83 18.70 15.63
N SER A 855 -12.37 19.32 14.59
CA SER A 855 -11.96 19.18 13.18
C SER A 855 -11.62 20.55 12.58
N SER A 856 -11.27 20.60 11.30
CA SER A 856 -10.93 21.85 10.61
C SER A 856 -11.40 21.86 9.14
N GLY A 857 -11.53 23.05 8.56
CA GLY A 857 -11.79 23.20 7.12
C GLY A 857 -10.59 22.80 6.27
N GLU A 858 -9.38 23.04 6.76
CA GLU A 858 -8.12 22.60 6.15
C GLU A 858 -7.06 22.21 7.20
N VAL A 859 -6.12 21.37 6.78
CA VAL A 859 -4.94 20.94 7.53
C VAL A 859 -3.72 21.07 6.64
N GLU A 860 -2.67 21.72 7.12
CA GLU A 860 -1.35 21.69 6.49
C GLU A 860 -0.44 20.77 7.28
N MET A 861 0.20 19.82 6.60
CA MET A 861 1.14 18.87 7.19
C MET A 861 2.47 18.88 6.45
N ALA A 862 3.56 18.60 7.16
CA ALA A 862 4.86 18.33 6.58
C ALA A 862 5.14 16.83 6.61
N ILE A 863 5.49 16.24 5.46
CA ILE A 863 5.70 14.81 5.27
C ILE A 863 6.99 14.57 4.47
N ARG A 864 7.73 13.51 4.79
CA ARG A 864 8.98 13.12 4.10
C ARG A 864 8.76 11.82 3.34
N PHE A 865 9.33 11.75 2.13
CA PHE A 865 9.28 10.54 1.30
C PHE A 865 10.67 9.90 1.17
N ARG A 866 10.90 8.71 1.74
CA ARG A 866 12.25 8.14 1.91
C ARG A 866 12.26 6.61 1.91
N GLU A 867 13.42 6.00 1.67
CA GLU A 867 13.68 4.54 1.65
C GLU A 867 13.01 3.70 0.55
N PHE A 868 11.72 3.90 0.22
CA PHE A 868 10.99 3.06 -0.73
C PHE A 868 10.23 3.88 -1.79
N ALA A 869 10.14 3.32 -3.00
CA ALA A 869 9.39 3.91 -4.10
C ALA A 869 8.13 3.10 -4.42
N GLY A 870 7.38 3.52 -5.44
CA GLY A 870 6.23 2.80 -5.98
C GLY A 870 4.90 3.44 -5.60
N THR A 871 3.84 2.67 -5.78
CA THR A 871 2.45 3.12 -5.72
C THR A 871 1.86 3.05 -4.32
N TYR A 872 1.31 4.18 -3.87
CA TYR A 872 0.61 4.33 -2.59
C TYR A 872 -0.72 5.07 -2.79
N MET A 873 -1.46 5.24 -1.69
CA MET A 873 -2.79 5.82 -1.72
C MET A 873 -3.00 6.91 -0.67
N GLU A 874 -3.98 7.77 -0.94
CA GLU A 874 -4.53 8.76 -0.02
C GLU A 874 -6.05 8.76 -0.17
N HIS A 875 -6.78 8.78 0.94
CA HIS A 875 -8.23 8.66 0.92
C HIS A 875 -8.93 9.13 2.18
N CYS A 876 -10.23 9.37 2.07
CA CYS A 876 -11.09 9.53 3.23
C CYS A 876 -11.37 8.17 3.87
N HIS A 877 -11.01 8.01 5.14
CA HIS A 877 -11.19 6.78 5.90
C HIS A 877 -12.60 6.58 6.48
N ASN A 878 -13.55 7.48 6.21
CA ASN A 878 -14.93 7.02 6.10
C ASN A 878 -14.97 6.13 4.86
N THR A 879 -14.83 4.82 5.06
CA THR A 879 -14.54 3.86 3.99
C THR A 879 -15.71 3.72 3.02
N GLN A 880 -16.93 4.15 3.40
CA GLN A 880 -18.03 4.25 2.45
C GLN A 880 -17.81 5.39 1.44
N HIS A 881 -17.19 6.48 1.86
CA HIS A 881 -16.74 7.54 0.96
C HIS A 881 -15.60 7.02 0.07
N GLU A 882 -14.62 6.32 0.66
CA GLU A 882 -13.51 5.64 -0.04
C GLU A 882 -14.00 4.72 -1.16
N ASP A 883 -14.99 3.87 -0.90
CA ASP A 883 -15.57 2.93 -1.86
C ASP A 883 -16.41 3.61 -2.97
N ASN A 884 -16.72 4.91 -2.87
CA ASN A 884 -17.67 5.60 -3.79
C ASN A 884 -17.29 7.01 -4.31
N SER A 885 -16.06 7.42 -4.61
CA SER A 885 -14.78 6.72 -4.50
C SER A 885 -13.69 7.73 -4.18
N MET A 886 -13.71 8.19 -2.92
CA MET A 886 -12.85 9.22 -2.33
C MET A 886 -11.45 8.69 -1.98
N LEU A 887 -10.81 8.15 -3.01
CA LEU A 887 -9.50 7.52 -2.98
C LEU A 887 -8.71 8.04 -4.18
N LEU A 888 -7.41 8.25 -3.99
CA LEU A 888 -6.49 8.58 -5.07
C LEU A 888 -5.20 7.78 -4.95
N ARG A 889 -4.49 7.70 -6.08
CA ARG A 889 -3.16 7.12 -6.18
C ARG A 889 -2.10 8.20 -6.31
N TRP A 890 -0.99 8.00 -5.63
CA TRP A 890 0.25 8.74 -5.85
C TRP A 890 1.42 7.76 -5.90
N ASP A 891 2.47 8.11 -6.64
CA ASP A 891 3.63 7.25 -6.85
C ASP A 891 4.89 7.96 -6.35
N ILE A 892 5.61 7.37 -5.40
CA ILE A 892 6.97 7.84 -5.11
C ILE A 892 7.88 7.37 -6.24
N GLU A 893 8.51 8.32 -6.93
CA GLU A 893 9.40 8.05 -8.05
C GLU A 893 10.88 8.06 -7.62
N HIS A 894 11.67 7.22 -8.28
CA HIS A 894 13.13 7.31 -8.19
C HIS A 894 13.66 8.50 -9.02
N PRO A 895 14.78 9.13 -8.62
CA PRO A 895 15.39 10.18 -9.43
C PRO A 895 15.80 9.71 -10.82
N GLY A 896 15.42 10.49 -11.85
CA GLY A 896 15.64 10.13 -13.25
C GLY A 896 14.60 9.18 -13.85
N GLN A 897 13.57 8.79 -13.09
CA GLN A 897 12.45 8.02 -13.64
C GLN A 897 11.59 8.89 -14.55
N PHE A 898 11.59 8.60 -15.86
CA PHE A 898 10.76 9.29 -16.86
C PHE A 898 9.43 8.58 -17.10
N GLN A 899 9.43 7.25 -16.98
CA GLN A 899 8.30 6.36 -17.22
C GLN A 899 7.49 6.12 -15.94
N VAL A 900 6.19 5.84 -16.08
CA VAL A 900 5.29 5.63 -14.94
C VAL A 900 5.05 4.15 -14.70
N MET A 901 4.85 3.79 -13.43
CA MET A 901 4.55 2.41 -13.06
C MET A 901 3.19 2.00 -13.63
N PRO A 902 3.07 0.85 -14.32
CA PRO A 902 1.79 0.41 -14.85
C PRO A 902 0.87 -0.08 -13.73
N THR A 903 -0.44 0.03 -13.95
CA THR A 903 -1.45 -0.46 -13.00
C THR A 903 -1.66 -1.96 -13.15
N PRO A 904 -1.54 -2.76 -12.07
CA PRO A 904 -1.93 -4.16 -12.10
C PRO A 904 -3.44 -4.29 -12.22
N LEU A 905 -3.92 -5.25 -13.02
CA LEU A 905 -5.31 -5.63 -13.22
C LEU A 905 -5.47 -7.12 -12.89
N PRO A 906 -5.76 -7.50 -11.63
CA PRO A 906 -5.88 -8.90 -11.24
C PRO A 906 -7.17 -9.56 -11.74
N GLY A 907 -7.06 -10.81 -12.20
CA GLY A 907 -8.17 -11.70 -12.56
C GLY A 907 -7.87 -13.16 -12.20
N TRP A 908 -8.84 -14.05 -12.40
CA TRP A 908 -8.70 -15.50 -12.08
C TRP A 908 -7.53 -16.20 -12.80
N ASP A 909 -7.15 -15.68 -13.96
CA ASP A 909 -6.08 -16.20 -14.82
C ASP A 909 -4.69 -15.60 -14.48
N GLY A 910 -4.62 -14.65 -13.53
CA GLY A 910 -3.40 -13.94 -13.15
C GLY A 910 -3.57 -12.42 -13.26
N VAL A 911 -2.45 -11.69 -13.16
CA VAL A 911 -2.44 -10.22 -13.20
C VAL A 911 -1.97 -9.73 -14.55
N GLN A 912 -2.77 -8.87 -15.17
CA GLN A 912 -2.39 -8.11 -16.36
C GLN A 912 -1.92 -6.71 -15.96
N TYR A 913 -1.26 -6.01 -16.87
CA TYR A 913 -0.80 -4.63 -16.64
C TYR A 913 -1.36 -3.70 -17.71
N MET A 914 -1.58 -2.45 -17.32
CA MET A 914 -1.94 -1.39 -18.25
C MET A 914 -1.22 -0.10 -17.90
N ALA A 915 -0.85 0.65 -18.94
CA ALA A 915 -0.22 1.96 -18.81
C ALA A 915 -1.05 2.91 -17.93
N SER A 916 -0.35 3.60 -17.04
CA SER A 916 -0.93 4.63 -16.17
C SER A 916 -0.94 5.99 -16.86
N VAL A 917 -1.85 6.87 -16.42
CA VAL A 917 -1.95 8.25 -16.90
C VAL A 917 -1.79 9.22 -15.73
N GLY A 918 -0.75 10.06 -15.78
CA GLY A 918 -0.56 11.13 -14.80
C GLY A 918 -1.47 12.33 -15.06
N LEU A 919 -1.96 12.97 -14.00
CA LEU A 919 -2.52 14.32 -14.09
C LEU A 919 -1.46 15.30 -14.61
N PRO A 920 -1.83 16.41 -15.28
CA PRO A 920 -0.83 17.39 -15.75
C PRO A 920 0.12 17.90 -14.65
N THR A 921 -0.35 17.99 -13.41
CA THR A 921 0.39 18.47 -12.23
C THR A 921 1.07 17.37 -11.42
N PHE A 922 1.00 16.09 -11.81
CA PHE A 922 1.48 15.00 -10.93
C PHE A 922 2.95 15.15 -10.51
N ARG A 923 3.83 15.55 -11.44
CA ARG A 923 5.26 15.88 -11.19
C ARG A 923 5.53 17.35 -10.89
N THR A 924 4.61 18.26 -11.22
CA THR A 924 4.84 19.72 -11.18
C THR A 924 3.80 20.44 -10.33
N VAL A 925 4.27 21.37 -9.51
CA VAL A 925 3.43 22.10 -8.55
C VAL A 925 2.59 23.17 -9.24
N SER A 926 1.36 23.41 -8.75
CA SER A 926 0.65 24.66 -9.00
C SER A 926 1.33 25.80 -8.22
N ASN A 927 2.10 26.63 -8.91
CA ASN A 927 2.75 27.79 -8.31
C ASN A 927 1.70 28.91 -8.15
N THR A 928 1.07 29.02 -6.99
CA THR A 928 0.32 30.23 -6.62
C THR A 928 1.28 31.35 -6.23
N ASN A 929 1.94 31.97 -7.22
CA ASN A 929 2.42 33.34 -7.07
C ASN A 929 2.58 34.03 -8.43
N THR A 930 1.89 35.16 -8.58
CA THR A 930 1.75 35.98 -9.78
C THR A 930 3.05 36.70 -10.16
N ASP A 931 3.59 36.45 -11.35
CA ASP A 931 4.42 37.42 -12.09
C ASP A 931 4.21 37.23 -13.61
N THR A 932 3.75 38.28 -14.29
CA THR A 932 3.27 38.27 -15.69
C THR A 932 4.34 38.72 -16.70
N ALA A 933 5.62 38.47 -16.40
CA ALA A 933 6.71 38.75 -17.33
C ALA A 933 6.97 37.55 -18.25
N ASN A 934 6.81 37.76 -19.57
CA ASN A 934 7.09 36.77 -20.62
C ASN A 934 8.53 36.23 -20.50
N LYS A 935 8.65 34.96 -20.18
CA LYS A 935 9.89 34.20 -20.01
C LYS A 935 10.30 33.61 -21.35
N PRO A 936 11.61 33.56 -21.63
CA PRO A 936 12.13 32.90 -22.83
C PRO A 936 11.73 31.42 -22.94
N PRO A 937 11.47 30.91 -24.15
CA PRO A 937 11.29 29.48 -24.38
C PRO A 937 12.59 28.70 -24.12
N VAL A 938 12.47 27.43 -23.74
CA VAL A 938 13.57 26.48 -23.57
C VAL A 938 13.68 25.62 -24.82
N ALA A 939 14.77 25.80 -25.57
CA ALA A 939 15.10 24.98 -26.73
C ALA A 939 15.97 23.78 -26.31
N ASN A 940 15.59 22.57 -26.70
CA ASN A 940 16.26 21.31 -26.34
C ASN A 940 16.98 20.68 -27.55
N ASN A 941 18.08 19.98 -27.29
CA ASN A 941 18.87 19.37 -28.36
C ASN A 941 18.11 18.25 -29.08
N ASP A 942 18.33 18.13 -30.38
CA ASP A 942 17.72 17.10 -31.23
C ASP A 942 18.75 16.13 -31.81
N SER A 943 18.27 14.96 -32.22
CA SER A 943 19.06 14.05 -33.02
C SER A 943 18.24 13.35 -34.11
N ALA A 944 18.90 13.00 -35.22
CA ALA A 944 18.31 12.27 -36.33
C ALA A 944 19.35 11.42 -37.06
N ALA A 945 18.91 10.57 -37.99
CA ALA A 945 19.81 9.79 -38.85
C ALA A 945 19.30 9.71 -40.29
N THR A 946 20.22 9.76 -41.25
CA THR A 946 19.92 9.59 -42.69
C THR A 946 21.08 8.91 -43.45
N THR A 947 20.91 8.68 -44.74
CA THR A 947 21.94 8.13 -45.64
C THR A 947 22.34 9.14 -46.71
N ALA A 948 23.49 8.95 -47.34
CA ALA A 948 24.00 9.81 -48.41
C ALA A 948 22.90 10.15 -49.44
N GLY A 949 22.76 11.43 -49.77
CA GLY A 949 21.82 11.94 -50.76
C GLY A 949 20.34 11.93 -50.39
N LYS A 950 19.96 11.51 -49.17
CA LYS A 950 18.56 11.49 -48.72
C LYS A 950 18.26 12.61 -47.71
N PRO A 951 17.55 13.69 -48.09
CA PRO A 951 17.10 14.71 -47.14
C PRO A 951 16.17 14.14 -46.06
N ILE A 952 16.20 14.74 -44.87
CA ILE A 952 15.31 14.42 -43.75
C ILE A 952 14.74 15.70 -43.15
N VAL A 953 13.45 15.67 -42.80
CA VAL A 953 12.75 16.74 -42.08
C VAL A 953 12.73 16.38 -40.59
N ILE A 954 13.16 17.31 -39.74
CA ILE A 954 13.28 17.18 -38.30
C ILE A 954 12.37 18.23 -37.67
N ASN A 955 11.42 17.78 -36.83
CA ASN A 955 10.58 18.68 -36.06
C ASN A 955 11.31 19.09 -34.77
N VAL A 956 12.26 20.01 -34.90
CA VAL A 956 13.13 20.46 -33.79
C VAL A 956 12.36 21.18 -32.68
N LEU A 957 11.17 21.73 -32.98
CA LEU A 957 10.36 22.38 -31.95
C LEU A 957 9.52 21.39 -31.12
N ALA A 958 9.54 20.08 -31.44
CA ALA A 958 8.67 19.09 -30.80
C ALA A 958 9.01 18.81 -29.33
N ASN A 959 10.27 19.00 -28.94
CA ASN A 959 10.79 18.85 -27.59
C ASN A 959 11.06 20.21 -26.92
N ASP A 960 10.71 21.33 -27.56
CA ASP A 960 10.86 22.68 -27.02
C ASP A 960 9.64 23.11 -26.23
N THR A 961 9.84 24.00 -25.26
CA THR A 961 8.75 24.47 -24.38
C THR A 961 8.82 25.97 -24.15
N ASP A 962 7.67 26.60 -23.90
CA ASP A 962 7.61 27.96 -23.36
C ASP A 962 7.11 27.88 -21.91
N PRO A 963 7.82 28.46 -20.92
CA PRO A 963 7.45 28.36 -19.50
C PRO A 963 6.04 28.87 -19.15
N GLU A 964 5.42 29.70 -19.99
CA GLU A 964 4.06 30.21 -19.79
C GLU A 964 3.09 29.80 -20.90
N GLY A 965 3.51 28.89 -21.79
CA GLY A 965 2.66 28.35 -22.85
C GLY A 965 2.36 29.33 -23.99
N ASN A 966 3.23 30.29 -24.26
CA ASN A 966 3.08 31.24 -25.38
C ASN A 966 3.40 30.58 -26.74
N LEU A 967 2.52 29.66 -27.15
CA LEU A 967 2.61 28.88 -28.39
C LEU A 967 1.83 29.55 -29.55
N PRO A 968 2.15 29.23 -30.82
CA PRO A 968 3.17 28.27 -31.27
C PRO A 968 4.59 28.82 -31.19
N LEU A 969 5.56 27.93 -30.95
CA LEU A 969 6.98 28.25 -31.13
C LEU A 969 7.33 28.33 -32.63
N THR A 970 8.35 29.11 -32.94
CA THR A 970 8.92 29.25 -34.28
C THR A 970 10.44 29.20 -34.24
N ILE A 971 11.07 28.79 -35.35
CA ILE A 971 12.53 28.78 -35.49
C ILE A 971 12.97 30.17 -35.94
N ARG A 972 13.71 30.87 -35.06
CA ARG A 972 14.17 32.24 -35.32
C ARG A 972 15.48 32.26 -36.10
N ASP A 973 16.46 31.51 -35.62
CA ASP A 973 17.81 31.42 -36.19
C ASP A 973 18.17 29.95 -36.40
N LEU A 974 18.86 29.64 -37.49
CA LEU A 974 19.35 28.31 -37.82
C LEU A 974 20.76 28.39 -38.42
N ASN A 975 21.72 27.74 -37.78
CA ASN A 975 23.10 27.65 -38.24
C ASN A 975 23.27 26.52 -39.27
N GLN A 976 24.30 26.64 -40.12
CA GLN A 976 24.68 25.57 -41.04
C GLN A 976 25.60 24.54 -40.35
N PRO A 977 25.56 23.26 -40.77
CA PRO A 977 26.57 22.28 -40.39
C PRO A 977 27.97 22.64 -40.93
N ASP A 978 29.02 21.98 -40.39
CA ASP A 978 30.39 22.14 -40.89
C ASP A 978 30.48 21.96 -42.42
N SER A 979 31.42 22.69 -43.04
CA SER A 979 31.66 22.61 -44.49
C SER A 979 31.86 21.17 -44.97
N GLY A 980 31.13 20.76 -46.01
CA GLY A 980 31.19 19.41 -46.58
C GLY A 980 30.30 18.38 -45.89
N LYS A 981 29.61 18.71 -44.79
CA LYS A 981 28.69 17.82 -44.06
C LYS A 981 27.21 18.10 -44.37
N GLY A 982 26.87 18.55 -45.58
CA GLY A 982 25.49 18.83 -45.98
C GLY A 982 25.02 20.25 -45.65
N THR A 983 23.72 20.51 -45.82
CA THR A 983 23.09 21.82 -45.61
C THR A 983 21.79 21.69 -44.81
N ALA A 984 21.49 22.68 -43.97
CA ALA A 984 20.23 22.76 -43.22
C ALA A 984 19.38 23.94 -43.70
N SER A 985 18.07 23.79 -43.80
CA SER A 985 17.12 24.86 -44.14
C SER A 985 15.85 24.74 -43.33
N THR A 986 15.18 25.84 -43.01
CA THR A 986 13.92 25.83 -42.25
C THR A 986 12.80 26.53 -43.01
N ASP A 987 11.57 26.08 -42.78
CA ASP A 987 10.32 26.76 -43.18
C ASP A 987 9.72 27.61 -42.04
N GLY A 988 10.42 27.73 -40.90
CA GLY A 988 10.01 28.46 -39.71
C GLY A 988 9.43 27.58 -38.60
N THR A 989 9.10 26.31 -38.86
CA THR A 989 8.58 25.37 -37.84
C THR A 989 9.31 24.04 -37.83
N THR A 990 9.92 23.62 -38.94
CA THR A 990 10.73 22.41 -39.04
C THR A 990 12.09 22.71 -39.67
N VAL A 991 13.06 21.82 -39.50
CA VAL A 991 14.36 21.88 -40.17
C VAL A 991 14.49 20.72 -41.14
N THR A 992 14.75 21.03 -42.41
CA THR A 992 15.17 20.05 -43.41
C THR A 992 16.69 20.02 -43.50
N TYR A 993 17.28 18.88 -43.17
CA TYR A 993 18.71 18.62 -43.36
C TYR A 993 18.95 17.77 -44.61
N THR A 994 19.83 18.23 -45.50
CA THR A 994 20.21 17.56 -46.74
C THR A 994 21.68 17.12 -46.66
N PRO A 995 21.98 15.81 -46.57
CA PRO A 995 23.35 15.31 -46.55
C PRO A 995 24.00 15.39 -47.95
N PRO A 996 25.34 15.28 -48.05
CA PRO A 996 26.04 15.14 -49.33
C PRO A 996 25.50 13.96 -50.16
N ALA A 997 25.49 14.10 -51.49
CA ALA A 997 24.98 13.07 -52.40
C ALA A 997 25.73 11.73 -52.31
N THR A 998 27.00 11.78 -51.91
CA THR A 998 27.88 10.61 -51.72
C THR A 998 28.62 10.75 -50.39
N VAL A 999 28.71 9.67 -49.62
CA VAL A 999 29.43 9.61 -48.34
C VAL A 999 30.24 8.33 -48.33
N ASP A 1000 31.56 8.45 -48.25
CA ASP A 1000 32.49 7.31 -48.26
C ASP A 1000 32.68 6.72 -46.84
N THR A 1001 32.61 7.57 -45.82
CA THR A 1001 32.73 7.20 -44.39
C THR A 1001 31.63 7.85 -43.57
N PRO A 1002 30.95 7.11 -42.66
CA PRO A 1002 29.92 7.69 -41.80
C PRO A 1002 30.43 8.89 -41.00
N PHE A 1003 29.60 9.92 -40.81
CA PHE A 1003 29.91 11.09 -39.99
C PHE A 1003 28.67 11.64 -39.30
N THR A 1004 28.87 12.50 -38.30
CA THR A 1004 27.79 13.29 -37.67
C THR A 1004 27.87 14.75 -38.11
N ALA A 1005 26.78 15.26 -38.68
CA ALA A 1005 26.57 16.69 -38.90
C ALA A 1005 25.97 17.31 -37.64
N SER A 1006 26.49 18.46 -37.23
CA SER A 1006 26.00 19.21 -36.07
C SER A 1006 25.71 20.64 -36.48
N PHE A 1007 24.55 21.16 -36.13
CA PHE A 1007 24.16 22.56 -36.31
C PHE A 1007 23.22 22.97 -35.17
N ALA A 1008 22.86 24.25 -35.06
CA ALA A 1008 22.07 24.74 -33.94
C ALA A 1008 20.95 25.68 -34.37
N TYR A 1009 19.88 25.78 -33.58
CA TYR A 1009 18.78 26.69 -33.80
C TYR A 1009 18.35 27.43 -32.52
N THR A 1010 17.65 28.55 -32.69
CA THR A 1010 17.03 29.32 -31.61
C THR A 1010 15.51 29.24 -31.74
N ALA A 1011 14.81 28.87 -30.67
CA ALA A 1011 13.35 28.88 -30.62
C ALA A 1011 12.83 30.26 -30.21
N ARG A 1012 11.68 30.67 -30.75
CA ARG A 1012 10.99 31.92 -30.41
C ARG A 1012 9.52 31.66 -30.10
N ASP A 1013 9.05 32.28 -29.02
CA ASP A 1013 7.65 32.20 -28.59
C ASP A 1013 6.71 33.15 -29.37
N ALA A 1014 5.40 33.00 -29.15
CA ALA A 1014 4.37 33.81 -29.80
C ALA A 1014 4.34 35.28 -29.34
N LYS A 1015 5.03 35.63 -28.24
CA LYS A 1015 5.16 37.00 -27.71
C LYS A 1015 6.50 37.66 -28.09
N GLY A 1016 7.37 36.95 -28.80
CA GLY A 1016 8.61 37.43 -29.39
C GLY A 1016 9.88 37.22 -28.57
N ALA A 1017 9.88 36.45 -27.48
CA ALA A 1017 11.11 36.11 -26.75
C ALA A 1017 11.84 34.91 -27.39
N ASP A 1018 13.17 34.99 -27.42
CA ASP A 1018 14.07 33.97 -27.97
C ASP A 1018 14.66 33.10 -26.86
N SER A 1019 14.89 31.81 -27.14
CA SER A 1019 15.54 30.91 -26.20
C SER A 1019 16.91 31.41 -25.78
N LEU A 1020 17.21 31.34 -24.47
CA LEU A 1020 18.46 31.87 -23.90
C LEU A 1020 19.70 31.12 -24.40
N THR A 1021 19.54 29.85 -24.76
CA THR A 1021 20.57 29.02 -25.35
C THR A 1021 20.08 28.45 -26.68
N GLN A 1022 21.00 28.30 -27.64
CA GLN A 1022 20.69 27.58 -28.88
C GLN A 1022 20.69 26.08 -28.62
N ALA A 1023 19.71 25.39 -29.20
CA ALA A 1023 19.65 23.94 -29.20
C ALA A 1023 20.48 23.38 -30.35
N THR A 1024 21.21 22.29 -30.10
CA THR A 1024 22.05 21.61 -31.09
C THR A 1024 21.30 20.43 -31.69
N VAL A 1025 21.31 20.32 -33.02
CA VAL A 1025 20.80 19.20 -33.79
C VAL A 1025 21.97 18.34 -34.26
N SER A 1026 21.99 17.07 -33.90
CA SER A 1026 23.01 16.08 -34.30
C SER A 1026 22.44 15.05 -35.27
N VAL A 1027 22.90 15.05 -36.53
CA VAL A 1027 22.43 14.12 -37.56
C VAL A 1027 23.52 13.13 -37.96
N ALA A 1028 23.31 11.84 -37.69
CA ALA A 1028 24.18 10.77 -38.15
C ALA A 1028 23.95 10.45 -39.65
N VAL A 1029 24.99 10.48 -40.47
CA VAL A 1029 24.93 10.20 -41.91
C VAL A 1029 25.79 8.99 -42.25
N SER A 1030 25.18 7.98 -42.87
CA SER A 1030 25.88 6.77 -43.34
C SER A 1030 25.94 6.70 -44.88
N PRO A 1031 26.90 5.95 -45.47
CA PRO A 1031 26.90 5.64 -46.90
C PRO A 1031 25.57 5.02 -47.36
N ALA A 1032 25.16 5.29 -48.60
CA ALA A 1032 23.99 4.64 -49.18
C ALA A 1032 24.25 3.13 -49.35
N VAL A 1033 23.29 2.29 -48.99
CA VAL A 1033 23.39 0.83 -49.16
C VAL A 1033 23.37 0.50 -50.66
N ALA A 1034 24.38 -0.22 -51.16
CA ALA A 1034 24.39 -0.68 -52.53
C ALA A 1034 23.23 -1.66 -52.79
N ALA A 1035 22.37 -1.34 -53.76
CA ALA A 1035 21.28 -2.21 -54.19
C ALA A 1035 21.84 -3.49 -54.86
N ASP A 1036 21.23 -4.64 -54.56
CA ASP A 1036 21.48 -5.90 -55.28
C ASP A 1036 21.16 -5.73 -56.79
N GLN A 1037 21.88 -6.47 -57.63
CA GLN A 1037 21.74 -6.51 -59.09
C GLN A 1037 21.65 -7.97 -59.56
N VAL A 1038 20.42 -8.47 -59.66
CA VAL A 1038 20.01 -9.78 -60.13
C VAL A 1038 19.78 -9.72 -61.63
N GLN A 1039 20.37 -10.66 -62.38
CA GLN A 1039 20.14 -10.83 -63.81
C GLN A 1039 19.80 -12.27 -64.11
N VAL A 1040 18.86 -12.49 -65.05
CA VAL A 1040 18.55 -13.82 -65.60
C VAL A 1040 19.39 -14.04 -66.85
N SER A 1041 20.27 -15.03 -66.83
CA SER A 1041 21.16 -15.37 -67.96
C SER A 1041 20.56 -16.43 -68.88
N SER A 1042 19.73 -17.34 -68.36
CA SER A 1042 19.01 -18.34 -69.14
C SER A 1042 17.73 -18.74 -68.42
N ALA A 1043 16.62 -18.88 -69.15
CA ALA A 1043 15.36 -19.42 -68.65
C ALA A 1043 14.75 -20.33 -69.73
N VAL A 1044 14.76 -21.64 -69.48
CA VAL A 1044 14.25 -22.65 -70.41
C VAL A 1044 13.26 -23.57 -69.70
N VAL A 1045 12.16 -23.90 -70.37
CA VAL A 1045 11.26 -24.97 -69.94
C VAL A 1045 11.17 -26.04 -71.03
N GLN A 1046 11.51 -27.29 -70.67
CA GLN A 1046 11.35 -28.43 -71.55
C GLN A 1046 10.02 -29.14 -71.28
N VAL A 1047 9.19 -29.25 -72.31
CA VAL A 1047 7.93 -30.00 -72.24
C VAL A 1047 8.23 -31.49 -72.41
N ARG A 1048 7.81 -32.30 -71.43
CA ARG A 1048 7.98 -33.76 -71.43
C ARG A 1048 6.61 -34.45 -71.53
N SER A 1049 6.62 -35.74 -71.85
CA SER A 1049 5.40 -36.57 -71.83
C SER A 1049 4.76 -36.60 -70.43
N ASN A 1050 3.46 -36.89 -70.38
CA ASN A 1050 2.65 -36.98 -69.14
C ASN A 1050 2.55 -35.67 -68.34
N ASN A 1051 2.34 -34.53 -69.02
CA ASN A 1051 2.14 -33.22 -68.38
C ASN A 1051 3.29 -32.79 -67.45
N ARG A 1052 4.53 -33.16 -67.80
CA ARG A 1052 5.72 -32.90 -67.00
C ARG A 1052 6.58 -31.83 -67.65
N TYR A 1053 7.08 -30.88 -66.86
CA TYR A 1053 7.85 -29.72 -67.33
C TYR A 1053 9.15 -29.62 -66.56
N THR A 1054 10.28 -29.57 -67.26
CA THR A 1054 11.60 -29.36 -66.62
C THR A 1054 12.05 -27.93 -66.84
N TRP A 1055 12.14 -27.18 -65.75
CA TRP A 1055 12.51 -25.76 -65.73
C TRP A 1055 13.99 -25.66 -65.37
N ASP A 1056 14.78 -25.01 -66.21
CA ASP A 1056 16.21 -24.75 -65.98
C ASP A 1056 16.48 -23.26 -66.15
N ILE A 1057 16.77 -22.60 -65.04
CA ILE A 1057 16.82 -21.15 -64.91
C ILE A 1057 18.12 -20.79 -64.21
N SER A 1058 18.88 -19.86 -64.76
CA SER A 1058 20.16 -19.43 -64.18
C SER A 1058 20.43 -17.95 -64.42
N GLY A 1059 21.30 -17.38 -63.59
CA GLY A 1059 21.63 -15.98 -63.63
C GLY A 1059 22.76 -15.58 -62.69
N THR A 1060 22.88 -14.28 -62.44
CA THR A 1060 23.86 -13.68 -61.52
C THR A 1060 23.19 -12.75 -60.51
N THR A 1061 23.83 -12.52 -59.36
CA THR A 1061 23.53 -11.50 -58.36
C THR A 1061 24.83 -10.80 -57.97
N SER A 1062 24.79 -9.50 -57.69
CA SER A 1062 25.95 -8.76 -57.19
C SER A 1062 26.25 -9.03 -55.71
N VAL A 1063 25.33 -9.67 -54.96
CA VAL A 1063 25.48 -9.94 -53.53
C VAL A 1063 25.46 -11.44 -53.24
N ALA A 1064 26.61 -11.98 -52.81
CA ALA A 1064 26.80 -13.41 -52.55
C ALA A 1064 26.42 -13.84 -51.12
N SER A 1065 26.75 -13.04 -50.11
CA SER A 1065 26.58 -13.40 -48.70
C SER A 1065 25.26 -12.86 -48.14
N GLY A 1066 24.50 -13.69 -47.42
CA GLY A 1066 23.22 -13.30 -46.81
C GLY A 1066 22.05 -13.14 -47.79
N ASN A 1067 22.23 -13.40 -49.08
CA ASN A 1067 21.20 -13.27 -50.11
C ASN A 1067 20.56 -14.62 -50.47
N SER A 1068 19.29 -14.60 -50.89
CA SER A 1068 18.60 -15.78 -51.43
C SER A 1068 17.77 -15.40 -52.66
N ILE A 1069 17.76 -16.27 -53.68
CA ILE A 1069 17.07 -16.02 -54.95
C ILE A 1069 15.91 -17.02 -55.12
N SER A 1070 14.68 -16.54 -55.22
CA SER A 1070 13.47 -17.35 -55.45
C SER A 1070 12.91 -17.14 -56.85
N VAL A 1071 12.33 -18.18 -57.45
CA VAL A 1071 11.81 -18.12 -58.83
C VAL A 1071 10.36 -18.60 -58.90
N THR A 1072 9.51 -17.83 -59.56
CA THR A 1072 8.09 -18.15 -59.81
C THR A 1072 7.82 -18.12 -61.32
N ALA A 1073 7.20 -19.15 -61.87
CA ALA A 1073 6.80 -19.20 -63.29
C ALA A 1073 5.33 -18.84 -63.48
N ALA A 1074 5.00 -18.13 -64.55
CA ALA A 1074 3.63 -17.97 -65.01
C ALA A 1074 3.18 -19.26 -65.72
N THR A 1075 2.15 -19.93 -65.19
CA THR A 1075 1.60 -21.16 -65.76
C THR A 1075 0.13 -20.99 -66.15
N THR A 1076 -0.42 -21.92 -66.93
CA THR A 1076 -1.82 -21.90 -67.37
C THR A 1076 -2.84 -21.98 -66.22
N SER A 1077 -2.44 -22.37 -65.01
CA SER A 1077 -3.29 -22.36 -63.81
C SER A 1077 -2.93 -21.27 -62.80
N GLY A 1078 -2.17 -20.25 -63.22
CA GLY A 1078 -1.67 -19.18 -62.35
C GLY A 1078 -0.18 -19.28 -62.01
N PRO A 1079 0.35 -18.40 -61.15
CA PRO A 1079 1.76 -18.41 -60.79
C PRO A 1079 2.15 -19.67 -60.01
N LEU A 1080 3.22 -20.34 -60.45
CA LEU A 1080 3.79 -21.53 -59.81
C LEU A 1080 5.16 -21.20 -59.21
N ASN A 1081 5.32 -21.34 -57.90
CA ASN A 1081 6.63 -21.19 -57.25
C ASN A 1081 7.51 -22.41 -57.58
N LEU A 1082 8.68 -22.17 -58.17
CA LEU A 1082 9.64 -23.19 -58.57
C LEU A 1082 10.71 -23.47 -57.50
N GLY A 1083 10.79 -22.64 -56.46
CA GLY A 1083 11.70 -22.78 -55.32
C GLY A 1083 12.86 -21.77 -55.31
N THR A 1084 13.81 -22.02 -54.40
CA THR A 1084 15.00 -21.19 -54.18
C THR A 1084 16.19 -21.75 -54.98
N ALA A 1085 16.89 -20.88 -55.71
CA ALA A 1085 18.05 -21.23 -56.51
C ALA A 1085 19.29 -21.49 -55.65
N THR A 1086 20.19 -22.35 -56.13
CA THR A 1086 21.51 -22.56 -55.50
C THR A 1086 22.46 -21.44 -55.93
N LEU A 1087 23.11 -20.77 -54.97
CA LEU A 1087 24.11 -19.73 -55.22
C LEU A 1087 25.53 -20.32 -55.20
N THR A 1088 26.38 -19.87 -56.12
CA THR A 1088 27.80 -20.21 -56.20
C THR A 1088 28.61 -18.91 -56.32
N ALA A 1089 29.51 -18.65 -55.38
CA ALA A 1089 30.30 -17.42 -55.33
C ALA A 1089 31.13 -17.20 -56.61
N ALA A 1090 31.25 -15.94 -57.03
CA ALA A 1090 32.04 -15.48 -58.17
C ALA A 1090 32.78 -14.17 -57.81
N GLY A 1091 33.76 -13.76 -58.62
CA GLY A 1091 34.63 -12.61 -58.31
C GLY A 1091 33.95 -11.25 -58.11
N SER A 1092 32.67 -11.10 -58.48
CA SER A 1092 31.90 -9.85 -58.34
C SER A 1092 30.45 -10.09 -57.86
N GLY A 1093 30.22 -11.17 -57.10
CA GLY A 1093 28.89 -11.55 -56.62
C GLY A 1093 28.69 -13.08 -56.57
N ALA A 1094 27.54 -13.59 -56.99
CA ALA A 1094 27.30 -15.03 -57.14
C ALA A 1094 26.56 -15.36 -58.43
N ARG A 1095 26.80 -16.56 -58.97
CA ARG A 1095 25.96 -17.19 -59.99
C ARG A 1095 24.86 -17.97 -59.28
N TRP A 1096 23.64 -17.94 -59.78
CA TRP A 1096 22.53 -18.73 -59.25
C TRP A 1096 21.93 -19.63 -60.33
N ARG A 1097 21.47 -20.83 -59.94
CA ARG A 1097 20.76 -21.76 -60.82
C ARG A 1097 19.66 -22.53 -60.08
N LEU A 1098 18.54 -22.72 -60.75
CA LEU A 1098 17.41 -23.53 -60.33
C LEU A 1098 17.06 -24.51 -61.46
N SER A 1099 17.09 -25.80 -61.16
CA SER A 1099 16.63 -26.85 -62.06
C SER A 1099 15.60 -27.70 -61.34
N VAL A 1100 14.34 -27.65 -61.76
CA VAL A 1100 13.23 -28.36 -61.11
C VAL A 1100 12.29 -28.97 -62.14
N THR A 1101 11.69 -30.11 -61.81
CA THR A 1101 10.69 -30.74 -62.66
C THR A 1101 9.33 -30.73 -61.98
N THR A 1102 8.33 -30.18 -62.65
CA THR A 1102 6.95 -30.09 -62.15
C THR A 1102 6.00 -30.93 -63.00
N THR A 1103 4.85 -31.28 -62.46
CA THR A 1103 3.76 -31.97 -63.18
C THR A 1103 2.48 -31.15 -63.07
N GLY A 1104 1.69 -31.08 -64.13
CA GLY A 1104 0.41 -30.35 -64.15
C GLY A 1104 0.41 -29.20 -65.16
N SER A 1105 0.33 -27.97 -64.67
CA SER A 1105 0.14 -26.77 -65.50
C SER A 1105 1.43 -26.34 -66.20
N GLY A 1106 1.36 -26.26 -67.53
CA GLY A 1106 2.46 -25.82 -68.39
C GLY A 1106 2.66 -24.30 -68.40
N PRO A 1107 3.72 -23.80 -69.07
CA PRO A 1107 3.99 -22.37 -69.16
C PRO A 1107 2.80 -21.60 -69.77
N ALA A 1108 2.48 -20.43 -69.20
CA ALA A 1108 1.49 -19.51 -69.77
C ALA A 1108 1.98 -18.92 -71.10
N THR A 1109 1.08 -18.28 -71.86
CA THR A 1109 1.47 -17.49 -73.04
C THR A 1109 1.12 -16.01 -72.77
N PRO A 1110 2.10 -15.10 -72.73
CA PRO A 1110 3.54 -15.31 -72.91
C PRO A 1110 4.19 -16.03 -71.72
N ALA A 1111 5.18 -16.89 -71.99
CA ALA A 1111 5.87 -17.66 -70.96
C ALA A 1111 6.91 -16.78 -70.27
N THR A 1112 6.71 -16.52 -68.98
CA THR A 1112 7.59 -15.65 -68.18
C THR A 1112 7.88 -16.28 -66.81
N ILE A 1113 9.06 -15.95 -66.26
CA ILE A 1113 9.41 -16.17 -64.86
C ILE A 1113 9.64 -14.84 -64.17
N THR A 1114 9.41 -14.81 -62.86
CA THR A 1114 9.78 -13.73 -61.95
C THR A 1114 10.80 -14.25 -60.96
N VAL A 1115 11.95 -13.60 -60.89
CA VAL A 1115 13.04 -13.88 -59.94
C VAL A 1115 13.08 -12.79 -58.89
N LYS A 1116 13.10 -13.17 -57.60
CA LYS A 1116 13.18 -12.23 -56.48
C LYS A 1116 14.37 -12.52 -55.59
N SER A 1117 15.12 -11.47 -55.27
CA SER A 1117 16.16 -11.44 -54.25
C SER A 1117 15.58 -11.09 -52.88
N ALA A 1118 16.12 -11.69 -51.82
CA ALA A 1118 15.78 -11.34 -50.44
C ALA A 1118 16.16 -9.89 -50.07
N LEU A 1119 17.01 -9.25 -50.88
CA LEU A 1119 17.45 -7.86 -50.72
C LEU A 1119 16.58 -6.86 -51.51
N GLY A 1120 15.40 -7.30 -51.99
CA GLY A 1120 14.33 -6.43 -52.48
C GLY A 1120 14.24 -6.26 -54.00
N GLN A 1121 15.17 -6.80 -54.79
CA GLN A 1121 15.11 -6.72 -56.25
C GLN A 1121 14.24 -7.84 -56.86
N SER A 1122 13.43 -7.48 -57.86
CA SER A 1122 12.58 -8.40 -58.62
C SER A 1122 12.78 -8.21 -60.11
N VAL A 1123 13.00 -9.30 -60.87
CA VAL A 1123 13.22 -9.29 -62.32
C VAL A 1123 12.28 -10.29 -63.00
N THR A 1124 11.54 -9.83 -64.00
CA THR A 1124 10.70 -10.71 -64.85
C THR A 1124 11.41 -10.95 -66.18
N ALA A 1125 11.53 -12.21 -66.60
CA ALA A 1125 12.20 -12.58 -67.84
C ALA A 1125 11.34 -13.55 -68.68
N PRO A 1126 11.43 -13.50 -70.03
CA PRO A 1126 10.77 -14.47 -70.89
C PRO A 1126 11.43 -15.85 -70.78
N ILE A 1127 10.64 -16.91 -70.97
CA ILE A 1127 11.10 -18.30 -70.97
C ILE A 1127 11.08 -18.84 -72.39
N SER A 1128 12.15 -19.53 -72.78
CA SER A 1128 12.17 -20.34 -74.01
C SER A 1128 11.54 -21.71 -73.74
N ILE A 1129 10.44 -22.03 -74.43
CA ILE A 1129 9.79 -23.34 -74.39
C ILE A 1129 10.49 -24.27 -75.40
N LYS A 1130 10.92 -25.45 -74.96
CA LYS A 1130 11.62 -26.47 -75.77
C LYS A 1130 10.94 -27.83 -75.75
#